data_AF-A0A1G5BLY7-F1
#
_entry.id   AF-A0A1G5BLY7-F1
#
_cell.length_a   1.000
_cell.length_b   1.000
_cell.length_c   1.000
_cell.angle_alpha   90.00
_cell.angle_beta   90.00
_cell.angle_gamma   90.00
#
_symmetry.space_group_name_H-M   'P 1'
#
loop_
_entity.id
_entity.type
_entity.pdbx_description
1 polymer ?
#
loop_
_entity_poly.entity_id
_entity_poly.type
_entity_poly.pdbx_seq_one_letter_code
_entity_poly.pdbx_strand_id
1 'polypeptide(L)'
;MRKAIYSCVAILFGVLILQLTALILTSNIVNAVTSEYGPKRMKSPQYVTILANPRVGNPGVYWYQENNGKFRADHSGGPTYANNAGSCSNPFPAATEVPDSVDFSNWPPTDWPDYNSTRIDTNKVKNIRIHDVKYQGRADQNSYTGIGDIRPPFLSTVVAIRTITGGYHVPTEHKPFDNGGRTTAGCPKYNVAYFTPMDIIWEGDLEEEKEIDVTPDTTLTIGQTKQMVAKVKTKGYGSTTWNEGVDVSGRETEIKWFSSDEAVASIELKTGMLKAESPGTVTVRAIWNNGTYLISDTATVTVTSEPGLVVNLPNACKSTTTPLQAEAVLTKSDRSIHKLTVHPKLTWSSSNASVATIGADGKITTKGIVGTTIIKAHFLDTAQRIDEQAEQELEVKECSNGGGGGDTGGEDPGNDPANACPVSISPPSRGAVLEAKEMDPSVQGVLRADIRGAEKFDVTRGIPTSEDLYANVLAKGYLFQHRWVNMTGTVTYDVKVKKTYHKTWTIPGRPSRGEGDPGTQPEPKERDVPGDRSMRVTRGYSYWQIDNLEVYKLNEAKVSNYALGGYGGVVTLTPNSYIPPTLQSMTDTAVQSHVKPSPCREIDLGTQTVPGGSTEPPTPMETSLFQAEAEAVVQENAVNNDKVVFNGTTIMNNTPAQKEAPRPGMIPQPHMIGDDVLYQNRLTIQNTLMNRADQPSTGDIFYGLLPENVNGGQNQRFSIPGINPVTVHTPVVNYAWVSDDQPHNQKTKPDPVRAALILERPFLVRIPTSGQHLDGVRYPGYGNRDYGKYFRSKQVRFPFDVYTDGKSSFIPAQTWVNIPVNQLDTTFVLPVWIDEGAYQIEFRNIAENAPMQFTEQPDANTDLTHHVATDTVAVEVIGRLYDFRITDIADYHWERVFRQRPGSPEPTGVNYWTGTNEIDGDPRGNLAPYVLPIRPGSHPVQGYRNVAVKTGYHFKFDVKTKGNMFGKQDGIRITPTFFYIPKDGTKRQEVDLYYHRGQQQLIRIGSAQDVEKRYVVLNARLRNVPGMELSDTARYQYTHEWTPEDRQLYTLEQAMVRFVTQTSHRQTWTGRYDWMILPSQIRTLIGPKTDLPSGVDIDRANAAIQRWYGEYSLPADVYAVPKGTNLERLTRETLLDDKAPVFLQDGYIVVNFNLETLQNGNTLAPHLQYMHAPLMNQWKLEGFNGSPADEQGIRWQTRDGDVVWYHADQSSRDDFQAQVPH
;
A
#
# COMPACT_ATOMS: atom_id res chain seq x y z
N MET A 1 -41.45 -34.50 12.26
CA MET A 1 -40.55 -35.67 12.37
C MET A 1 -41.42 -36.92 12.43
N ARG A 2 -41.38 -37.96 11.59
CA ARG A 2 -40.54 -38.42 10.47
C ARG A 2 -41.50 -39.19 9.52
N LYS A 3 -41.89 -38.65 8.35
CA LYS A 3 -42.40 -39.43 7.17
C LYS A 3 -42.95 -38.60 6.01
N ALA A 4 -43.28 -37.32 6.16
CA ALA A 4 -43.64 -36.46 5.01
C ALA A 4 -42.41 -35.91 4.25
N ILE A 5 -41.22 -36.39 4.60
CA ILE A 5 -39.89 -36.00 4.08
C ILE A 5 -39.53 -36.75 2.77
N TYR A 6 -40.40 -37.63 2.24
CA TYR A 6 -40.10 -38.49 1.08
C TYR A 6 -41.07 -38.37 -0.12
N SER A 7 -41.95 -37.37 -0.14
CA SER A 7 -42.41 -36.77 -1.42
C SER A 7 -41.59 -35.51 -1.62
N CYS A 8 -40.28 -35.69 -1.59
CA CYS A 8 -39.57 -36.16 -2.78
C CYS A 8 -39.86 -35.20 -3.92
N VAL A 9 -39.08 -34.11 -3.97
CA VAL A 9 -37.72 -34.13 -4.56
C VAL A 9 -37.77 -34.19 -6.09
N ALA A 10 -38.90 -34.55 -6.71
CA ALA A 10 -39.05 -34.49 -8.17
C ALA A 10 -39.47 -33.08 -8.67
N ILE A 11 -40.44 -32.43 -8.01
CA ILE A 11 -41.01 -31.16 -8.50
C ILE A 11 -40.10 -29.97 -8.21
N LEU A 12 -39.37 -30.01 -7.09
CA LEU A 12 -38.35 -29.02 -6.77
C LEU A 12 -37.12 -29.09 -7.70
N PHE A 13 -36.86 -30.22 -8.37
CA PHE A 13 -35.73 -30.36 -9.31
C PHE A 13 -36.05 -29.83 -10.72
N GLY A 14 -37.32 -29.89 -11.16
CA GLY A 14 -37.72 -29.44 -12.50
C GLY A 14 -37.83 -27.92 -12.65
N VAL A 15 -38.28 -27.23 -11.59
CA VAL A 15 -38.40 -25.75 -11.59
C VAL A 15 -37.04 -25.07 -11.38
N LEU A 16 -36.11 -25.75 -10.71
CA LEU A 16 -34.74 -25.27 -10.50
C LEU A 16 -33.93 -25.23 -11.82
N ILE A 17 -34.19 -26.13 -12.78
CA ILE A 17 -33.43 -26.20 -14.04
C ILE A 17 -33.88 -25.12 -15.05
N LEU A 18 -35.16 -24.71 -15.05
CA LEU A 18 -35.66 -23.64 -15.92
C LEU A 18 -35.37 -22.23 -15.40
N GLN A 19 -35.20 -22.05 -14.08
CA GLN A 19 -34.74 -20.79 -13.50
C GLN A 19 -33.21 -20.65 -13.55
N LEU A 20 -32.46 -21.76 -13.58
CA LEU A 20 -31.00 -21.71 -13.79
C LEU A 20 -30.63 -21.18 -15.19
N THR A 21 -31.41 -21.47 -16.24
CA THR A 21 -31.09 -21.01 -17.60
C THR A 21 -31.41 -19.53 -17.85
N ALA A 22 -32.37 -18.94 -17.13
CA ALA A 22 -32.67 -17.51 -17.19
C ALA A 22 -31.72 -16.67 -16.30
N LEU A 23 -31.24 -17.22 -15.17
CA LEU A 23 -30.23 -16.56 -14.34
C LEU A 23 -28.85 -16.47 -15.03
N ILE A 24 -28.55 -17.37 -15.97
CA ILE A 24 -27.28 -17.38 -16.73
C ILE A 24 -27.19 -16.21 -17.74
N LEU A 25 -28.32 -15.57 -18.12
CA LEU A 25 -28.32 -14.42 -19.04
C LEU A 25 -28.28 -13.06 -18.33
N THR A 26 -28.81 -12.93 -17.11
CA THR A 26 -28.71 -11.68 -16.32
C THR A 26 -27.50 -11.62 -15.39
N SER A 27 -26.81 -12.74 -15.15
CA SER A 27 -25.55 -12.79 -14.40
C SER A 27 -24.33 -12.27 -15.16
N ASN A 28 -24.44 -11.99 -16.47
CA ASN A 28 -23.29 -11.57 -17.27
C ASN A 28 -23.06 -10.05 -17.27
N ILE A 29 -24.09 -9.24 -16.99
CA ILE A 29 -23.96 -7.76 -17.02
C ILE A 29 -23.50 -7.19 -15.66
N VAL A 30 -23.79 -7.87 -14.55
CA VAL A 30 -23.41 -7.40 -13.20
C VAL A 30 -22.01 -7.84 -12.77
N ASN A 31 -21.43 -8.87 -13.40
CA ASN A 31 -20.10 -9.39 -13.02
C ASN A 31 -18.92 -8.64 -13.66
N ALA A 32 -19.17 -7.58 -14.42
CA ALA A 32 -18.09 -6.80 -15.04
C ALA A 32 -17.53 -5.69 -14.14
N VAL A 33 -18.13 -5.32 -12.99
CA VAL A 33 -17.65 -4.15 -12.20
C VAL A 33 -16.99 -4.56 -10.86
N THR A 34 -16.86 -5.86 -10.58
CA THR A 34 -16.30 -6.35 -9.31
C THR A 34 -15.13 -7.33 -9.47
N SER A 35 -14.60 -7.55 -10.67
CA SER A 35 -13.37 -8.33 -10.85
C SER A 35 -12.15 -7.41 -10.88
N GLU A 36 -11.19 -7.65 -9.99
CA GLU A 36 -9.84 -7.06 -10.06
C GLU A 36 -9.25 -7.36 -11.45
N TYR A 37 -9.12 -6.35 -12.30
CA TYR A 37 -8.54 -6.54 -13.62
C TYR A 37 -7.02 -6.60 -13.48
N GLY A 38 -6.44 -7.72 -13.91
CA GLY A 38 -4.99 -7.86 -13.98
C GLY A 38 -4.35 -6.85 -14.93
N PRO A 39 -3.09 -6.43 -14.68
CA PRO A 39 -2.35 -5.54 -15.58
C PRO A 39 -2.15 -6.17 -16.97
N LYS A 40 -1.80 -5.37 -17.97
CA LYS A 40 -1.44 -5.88 -19.32
C LYS A 40 -0.27 -6.85 -19.30
N ARG A 41 0.67 -6.63 -18.36
CA ARG A 41 1.86 -7.44 -18.14
C ARG A 41 1.94 -7.88 -16.68
N MET A 42 2.24 -9.14 -16.46
CA MET A 42 2.44 -9.70 -15.13
C MET A 42 3.66 -10.64 -15.12
N LYS A 43 4.50 -10.48 -14.10
CA LYS A 43 5.58 -11.40 -13.79
C LYS A 43 5.06 -12.58 -12.99
N SER A 44 5.68 -13.74 -13.16
CA SER A 44 5.32 -14.96 -12.44
C SER A 44 5.34 -14.70 -10.93
N PRO A 45 4.29 -15.10 -10.20
CA PRO A 45 4.32 -15.10 -8.74
C PRO A 45 5.21 -16.23 -8.17
N GLN A 46 5.70 -17.14 -9.02
CA GLN A 46 6.59 -18.23 -8.66
C GLN A 46 7.91 -18.13 -9.43
N TYR A 47 9.00 -18.21 -8.71
CA TYR A 47 10.34 -18.31 -9.30
C TYR A 47 10.69 -19.77 -9.61
N VAL A 48 11.45 -19.98 -10.67
CA VAL A 48 12.12 -21.26 -10.92
C VAL A 48 13.57 -21.13 -10.48
N THR A 49 13.96 -21.88 -9.46
CA THR A 49 15.35 -21.94 -9.03
C THR A 49 16.14 -22.87 -9.95
N ILE A 50 17.23 -22.36 -10.51
CA ILE A 50 18.20 -23.12 -11.30
C ILE A 50 19.54 -23.18 -10.54
N LEU A 51 20.34 -24.19 -10.86
CA LEU A 51 21.70 -24.32 -10.36
C LEU A 51 22.68 -23.88 -11.44
N ALA A 52 23.69 -23.10 -11.07
CA ALA A 52 24.79 -22.73 -11.96
C ALA A 52 25.70 -23.95 -12.21
N ASN A 53 26.49 -23.87 -13.27
CA ASN A 53 27.58 -24.82 -13.45
C ASN A 53 28.59 -24.65 -12.29
N PRO A 54 29.17 -25.74 -11.75
CA PRO A 54 30.11 -25.66 -10.65
C PRO A 54 31.25 -24.67 -10.95
N ARG A 55 31.43 -23.70 -10.06
CA ARG A 55 32.49 -22.70 -10.13
C ARG A 55 33.57 -23.06 -9.14
N VAL A 56 34.80 -23.18 -9.60
CA VAL A 56 35.94 -23.41 -8.70
C VAL A 56 36.31 -22.10 -8.01
N GLY A 57 36.15 -22.07 -6.69
CA GLY A 57 36.74 -21.03 -5.84
C GLY A 57 38.04 -21.53 -5.23
N ASN A 58 39.01 -20.63 -5.05
CA ASN A 58 40.30 -20.95 -4.43
C ASN A 58 40.51 -20.12 -3.16
N PRO A 59 39.66 -20.26 -2.12
CA PRO A 59 40.03 -19.74 -0.81
C PRO A 59 41.33 -20.40 -0.34
N GLY A 60 41.99 -19.82 0.65
CA GLY A 60 43.25 -20.37 1.12
C GLY A 60 43.53 -20.01 2.57
N VAL A 61 44.26 -20.90 3.24
CA VAL A 61 44.79 -20.65 4.58
C VAL A 61 46.19 -20.08 4.43
N TYR A 62 46.38 -18.85 4.92
CA TYR A 62 47.65 -18.15 4.86
C TYR A 62 48.33 -18.22 6.23
N TRP A 63 49.48 -18.89 6.27
CA TRP A 63 50.28 -19.06 7.47
C TRP A 63 51.50 -18.14 7.44
N TYR A 64 51.69 -17.42 8.53
CA TYR A 64 52.79 -16.49 8.74
C TYR A 64 53.71 -17.05 9.83
N GLN A 65 55.01 -17.17 9.53
CA GLN A 65 55.97 -17.67 10.51
C GLN A 65 56.35 -16.60 11.55
N GLU A 66 56.06 -16.89 12.81
CA GLU A 66 56.30 -16.05 13.97
C GLU A 66 57.77 -16.07 14.42
N ASN A 67 58.15 -15.12 15.27
CA ASN A 67 59.54 -15.01 15.75
C ASN A 67 60.00 -16.27 16.48
N ASN A 68 59.13 -16.88 17.27
CA ASN A 68 59.41 -18.14 17.97
C ASN A 68 59.47 -19.38 17.03
N GLY A 69 59.35 -19.18 15.71
CA GLY A 69 59.41 -20.22 14.70
C GLY A 69 58.10 -20.94 14.43
N LYS A 70 57.04 -20.73 15.24
CA LYS A 70 55.69 -21.26 14.97
C LYS A 70 55.03 -20.54 13.80
N PHE A 71 53.95 -21.11 13.28
CA PHE A 71 53.12 -20.51 12.25
C PHE A 71 51.77 -20.08 12.83
N ARG A 72 51.25 -18.96 12.35
CA ARG A 72 49.93 -18.42 12.70
C ARG A 72 49.10 -18.25 11.43
N ALA A 73 47.84 -18.68 11.46
CA ALA A 73 46.84 -18.38 10.44
C ALA A 73 45.70 -17.58 11.07
N ASP A 74 45.36 -16.44 10.47
CA ASP A 74 44.24 -15.60 10.90
C ASP A 74 42.99 -15.95 10.12
N HIS A 75 41.86 -16.10 10.83
CA HIS A 75 40.56 -16.44 10.27
C HIS A 75 39.43 -15.87 11.13
N SER A 76 38.20 -15.93 10.63
CA SER A 76 36.99 -15.34 11.27
C SER A 76 36.70 -15.78 12.72
N GLY A 77 37.25 -16.93 13.15
CA GLY A 77 37.10 -17.48 14.50
C GLY A 77 38.23 -17.12 15.48
N GLY A 78 39.18 -16.28 15.08
CA GLY A 78 40.42 -15.98 15.82
C GLY A 78 41.65 -16.64 15.20
N PRO A 79 42.88 -16.42 15.72
CA PRO A 79 44.08 -17.01 15.15
C PRO A 79 44.26 -18.49 15.54
N THR A 80 44.63 -19.33 14.57
CA THR A 80 45.12 -20.70 14.82
C THR A 80 46.65 -20.75 14.74
N TYR A 81 47.28 -21.50 15.64
CA TYR A 81 48.74 -21.64 15.70
C TYR A 81 49.18 -23.08 15.47
N ALA A 82 50.25 -23.25 14.70
CA ALA A 82 50.88 -24.53 14.41
C ALA A 82 52.39 -24.46 14.72
N ASN A 83 52.98 -25.55 15.22
CA ASN A 83 54.44 -25.63 15.32
C ASN A 83 55.06 -25.72 13.92
N ASN A 84 56.31 -25.28 13.73
CA ASN A 84 57.03 -25.55 12.47
C ASN A 84 57.41 -27.03 12.40
N ALA A 85 56.95 -27.72 11.36
CA ALA A 85 57.28 -29.10 11.05
C ALA A 85 58.41 -29.24 10.02
N GLY A 86 58.80 -28.13 9.38
CA GLY A 86 59.88 -28.07 8.41
C GLY A 86 61.25 -27.74 9.00
N SER A 87 62.24 -27.56 8.13
CA SER A 87 63.61 -27.18 8.52
C SER A 87 63.81 -25.66 8.44
N CYS A 88 64.97 -25.17 8.84
CA CYS A 88 65.30 -23.75 8.73
C CYS A 88 65.46 -23.24 7.29
N SER A 89 65.74 -24.10 6.32
CA SER A 89 65.81 -23.75 4.90
C SER A 89 64.49 -23.94 4.16
N ASN A 90 63.55 -24.71 4.73
CA ASN A 90 62.23 -24.94 4.17
C ASN A 90 61.19 -25.12 5.29
N PRO A 91 60.83 -24.05 6.02
CA PRO A 91 59.89 -24.14 7.13
C PRO A 91 58.44 -24.17 6.64
N PHE A 92 57.58 -24.93 7.32
CA PHE A 92 56.15 -25.02 7.06
C PHE A 92 55.38 -25.43 8.34
N PRO A 93 54.11 -25.03 8.50
CA PRO A 93 53.30 -25.39 9.66
C PRO A 93 53.12 -26.91 9.77
N ALA A 94 53.02 -27.44 10.99
CA ALA A 94 52.53 -28.79 11.24
C ALA A 94 51.05 -28.92 10.80
N ALA A 95 50.61 -30.12 10.46
CA ALA A 95 49.24 -30.38 10.03
C ALA A 95 48.25 -29.95 11.12
N THR A 96 47.45 -28.92 10.84
CA THR A 96 46.57 -28.27 11.81
C THR A 96 45.24 -27.91 11.16
N GLU A 97 44.15 -28.19 11.87
CA GLU A 97 42.79 -27.80 11.50
C GLU A 97 42.60 -26.29 11.68
N VAL A 98 42.06 -25.63 10.67
CA VAL A 98 41.74 -24.20 10.65
C VAL A 98 40.27 -24.03 10.27
N PRO A 99 39.40 -23.56 11.18
CA PRO A 99 38.02 -23.24 10.88
C PRO A 99 37.89 -21.82 10.32
N ASP A 100 37.17 -21.60 9.23
CA ASP A 100 36.97 -20.25 8.68
C ASP A 100 35.55 -20.05 8.12
N SER A 101 35.15 -18.80 7.94
CA SER A 101 33.88 -18.37 7.36
C SER A 101 34.22 -17.56 6.12
N VAL A 102 34.12 -18.20 4.96
CA VAL A 102 34.57 -17.66 3.69
C VAL A 102 33.39 -17.04 2.95
N ASP A 103 33.51 -15.79 2.53
CA ASP A 103 32.59 -15.18 1.58
C ASP A 103 32.96 -15.58 0.15
N PHE A 104 32.13 -16.43 -0.44
CA PHE A 104 32.33 -16.93 -1.79
C PHE A 104 31.84 -15.95 -2.87
N SER A 105 31.28 -14.79 -2.52
CA SER A 105 30.89 -13.74 -3.48
C SER A 105 32.03 -13.33 -4.44
N ASN A 106 33.29 -13.51 -4.02
CA ASN A 106 34.49 -13.28 -4.82
C ASN A 106 34.67 -14.26 -6.01
N TRP A 107 33.93 -15.38 -6.03
CA TRP A 107 33.88 -16.34 -7.13
C TRP A 107 32.44 -16.52 -7.64
N PRO A 108 31.85 -15.47 -8.23
CA PRO A 108 30.46 -15.50 -8.69
C PRO A 108 30.27 -16.54 -9.82
N PRO A 109 29.03 -17.01 -10.04
CA PRO A 109 28.74 -17.92 -11.13
C PRO A 109 29.01 -17.23 -12.46
N THR A 110 29.79 -17.87 -13.32
CA THR A 110 30.12 -17.34 -14.66
C THR A 110 29.28 -17.94 -15.77
N ASP A 111 28.62 -19.06 -15.50
CA ASP A 111 27.84 -19.78 -16.50
C ASP A 111 26.67 -20.50 -15.84
N TRP A 112 25.50 -20.40 -16.46
CA TRP A 112 24.27 -21.04 -16.03
C TRP A 112 23.83 -22.01 -17.14
N PRO A 113 23.48 -23.27 -16.80
CA PRO A 113 22.97 -24.21 -17.78
C PRO A 113 21.74 -23.66 -18.50
N ASP A 114 21.57 -24.04 -19.76
CA ASP A 114 20.36 -23.74 -20.51
C ASP A 114 19.14 -24.28 -19.77
N TYR A 115 18.13 -23.43 -19.57
CA TYR A 115 16.85 -23.85 -19.02
C TYR A 115 15.87 -24.08 -20.16
N ASN A 116 15.36 -25.31 -20.33
CA ASN A 116 14.47 -25.69 -21.44
C ASN A 116 15.00 -25.25 -22.82
N SER A 117 16.28 -25.54 -23.11
CA SER A 117 16.96 -25.17 -24.36
C SER A 117 17.09 -23.65 -24.61
N THR A 118 16.87 -22.83 -23.58
CA THR A 118 17.08 -21.37 -23.62
C THR A 118 18.35 -21.02 -22.87
N ARG A 119 19.28 -20.34 -23.56
CA ARG A 119 20.51 -19.85 -22.94
C ARG A 119 20.22 -18.74 -21.92
N ILE A 120 20.75 -18.89 -20.72
CA ILE A 120 20.53 -17.97 -19.61
C ILE A 120 21.65 -16.94 -19.54
N ASP A 121 21.29 -15.66 -19.58
CA ASP A 121 22.22 -14.56 -19.31
C ASP A 121 22.33 -14.35 -17.80
N THR A 122 23.56 -14.35 -17.28
CA THR A 122 23.88 -14.18 -15.85
C THR A 122 23.21 -12.94 -15.24
N ASN A 123 23.04 -11.86 -16.00
CA ASN A 123 22.40 -10.63 -15.52
C ASN A 123 20.87 -10.75 -15.30
N LYS A 124 20.26 -11.88 -15.70
CA LYS A 124 18.83 -12.13 -15.59
C LYS A 124 18.45 -13.07 -14.45
N VAL A 125 19.43 -13.69 -13.81
CA VAL A 125 19.23 -14.54 -12.65
C VAL A 125 19.10 -13.67 -11.40
N LYS A 126 18.06 -13.89 -10.60
CA LYS A 126 17.75 -13.14 -9.37
C LYS A 126 18.12 -13.95 -8.13
N ASN A 127 18.19 -13.28 -6.97
CA ASN A 127 18.40 -13.91 -5.66
C ASN A 127 19.56 -14.93 -5.65
N ILE A 128 20.69 -14.57 -6.29
CA ILE A 128 21.85 -15.44 -6.42
C ILE A 128 22.42 -15.73 -5.02
N ARG A 129 22.54 -17.02 -4.71
CA ARG A 129 22.95 -17.52 -3.39
C ARG A 129 23.64 -18.87 -3.54
N ILE A 130 24.28 -19.35 -2.47
CA ILE A 130 24.99 -20.61 -2.51
C ILE A 130 24.01 -21.75 -2.28
N HIS A 131 23.96 -22.70 -3.23
CA HIS A 131 23.24 -23.96 -3.06
C HIS A 131 24.09 -24.96 -2.29
N ASP A 132 25.33 -25.14 -2.74
CA ASP A 132 26.24 -26.16 -2.21
C ASP A 132 27.69 -25.72 -2.40
N VAL A 133 28.57 -26.18 -1.51
CA VAL A 133 30.01 -26.00 -1.62
C VAL A 133 30.68 -27.30 -1.22
N LYS A 134 31.57 -27.82 -2.06
CA LYS A 134 32.28 -29.07 -1.80
C LYS A 134 33.77 -28.87 -1.88
N TYR A 135 34.48 -29.51 -0.95
CA TYR A 135 35.91 -29.77 -1.13
C TYR A 135 36.09 -30.62 -2.39
N GLN A 136 37.02 -30.23 -3.27
CA GLN A 136 37.33 -31.09 -4.41
C GLN A 136 38.11 -32.32 -3.93
N GLY A 137 37.83 -33.49 -4.52
CA GLY A 137 38.46 -34.76 -4.14
C GLY A 137 39.45 -35.30 -5.17
N ARG A 138 40.03 -34.44 -6.01
CA ARG A 138 40.91 -34.91 -7.11
C ARG A 138 42.29 -35.35 -6.60
N ALA A 139 42.93 -36.25 -7.34
CA ALA A 139 44.23 -36.83 -7.02
C ALA A 139 45.42 -35.84 -7.06
N ASP A 140 45.19 -34.58 -7.46
CA ASP A 140 46.15 -33.47 -7.52
C ASP A 140 46.04 -32.47 -6.36
N GLN A 141 45.05 -32.61 -5.46
CA GLN A 141 44.93 -31.74 -4.28
C GLN A 141 45.75 -32.21 -3.08
N ASN A 142 47.02 -31.80 -3.05
CA ASN A 142 47.92 -32.09 -1.94
C ASN A 142 48.00 -30.95 -0.89
N SER A 143 47.28 -29.83 -1.06
CA SER A 143 47.46 -28.63 -0.22
C SER A 143 46.62 -28.62 1.06
N TYR A 144 45.54 -29.41 1.16
CA TYR A 144 44.69 -29.44 2.35
C TYR A 144 43.89 -30.75 2.47
N THR A 145 43.30 -30.98 3.64
CA THR A 145 42.23 -31.98 3.84
C THR A 145 40.98 -31.27 4.35
N GLY A 146 39.84 -31.40 3.69
CA GLY A 146 38.56 -30.85 4.15
C GLY A 146 37.94 -31.67 5.29
N ILE A 147 37.32 -31.01 6.28
CA ILE A 147 36.75 -31.68 7.46
C ILE A 147 35.23 -31.52 7.53
N GLY A 148 34.56 -32.66 7.43
CA GLY A 148 33.10 -32.78 7.56
C GLY A 148 32.34 -32.29 6.34
N ASP A 149 31.03 -32.49 6.38
CA ASP A 149 30.14 -31.98 5.34
C ASP A 149 29.90 -30.49 5.53
N ILE A 150 30.04 -29.73 4.45
CA ILE A 150 29.73 -28.30 4.43
C ILE A 150 28.22 -28.18 4.24
N ARG A 151 27.56 -27.43 5.12
CA ARG A 151 26.15 -27.08 4.98
C ARG A 151 26.04 -25.57 4.89
N PRO A 152 25.92 -24.99 3.68
CA PRO A 152 25.75 -23.56 3.55
C PRO A 152 24.46 -23.12 4.26
N PRO A 153 24.47 -22.01 5.00
CA PRO A 153 23.26 -21.45 5.57
C PRO A 153 22.32 -20.98 4.45
N PHE A 154 21.02 -21.21 4.61
CA PHE A 154 20.00 -20.75 3.67
C PHE A 154 20.14 -19.24 3.47
N LEU A 155 20.19 -18.78 2.20
CA LEU A 155 20.27 -17.37 1.80
C LEU A 155 21.58 -16.62 2.14
N SER A 156 22.73 -17.30 2.21
CA SER A 156 24.05 -16.68 2.47
C SER A 156 25.04 -16.86 1.32
N THR A 157 25.97 -15.92 1.15
CA THR A 157 27.21 -16.09 0.35
C THR A 157 28.42 -16.46 1.20
N VAL A 158 28.28 -16.39 2.53
CA VAL A 158 29.30 -16.76 3.51
C VAL A 158 29.04 -18.18 4.02
N VAL A 159 30.07 -19.03 3.96
CA VAL A 159 29.97 -20.44 4.37
C VAL A 159 31.12 -20.79 5.31
N ALA A 160 30.78 -21.43 6.42
CA ALA A 160 31.75 -21.96 7.36
C ALA A 160 32.39 -23.24 6.80
N ILE A 161 33.72 -23.26 6.74
CA ILE A 161 34.54 -24.38 6.26
C ILE A 161 35.59 -24.72 7.31
N ARG A 162 36.06 -25.98 7.32
CA ARG A 162 37.17 -26.42 8.18
C ARG A 162 38.17 -27.23 7.37
N THR A 163 39.44 -26.81 7.36
CA THR A 163 40.47 -27.47 6.56
C THR A 163 41.70 -27.76 7.41
N ILE A 164 42.31 -28.94 7.21
CA ILE A 164 43.64 -29.24 7.73
C ILE A 164 44.66 -28.79 6.69
N THR A 165 45.58 -27.91 7.09
CA THR A 165 46.70 -27.45 6.24
C THR A 165 48.02 -27.60 7.01
N GLY A 166 49.15 -27.63 6.31
CA GLY A 166 50.45 -27.93 6.92
C GLY A 166 50.78 -29.42 7.04
N GLY A 167 52.00 -29.73 7.47
CA GLY A 167 52.51 -31.09 7.65
C GLY A 167 52.84 -31.77 6.32
N TYR A 168 52.15 -32.87 6.02
CA TYR A 168 52.34 -33.63 4.77
C TYR A 168 51.70 -32.95 3.55
N HIS A 169 50.94 -31.87 3.76
CA HIS A 169 50.34 -31.10 2.67
C HIS A 169 51.37 -30.22 1.97
N VAL A 170 51.28 -30.12 0.65
CA VAL A 170 52.17 -29.32 -0.21
C VAL A 170 51.68 -27.86 -0.25
N PRO A 171 52.50 -26.88 0.16
CA PRO A 171 52.14 -25.47 0.04
C PRO A 171 51.84 -25.07 -1.40
N THR A 172 50.78 -24.29 -1.59
CA THR A 172 50.50 -23.67 -2.89
C THR A 172 51.41 -22.48 -3.13
N GLU A 173 51.67 -21.70 -2.09
CA GLU A 173 52.71 -20.67 -2.09
C GLU A 173 53.66 -20.89 -0.93
N HIS A 174 54.95 -20.73 -1.20
CA HIS A 174 56.02 -20.81 -0.21
C HIS A 174 57.03 -19.74 -0.54
N LYS A 175 57.00 -18.63 0.20
CA LYS A 175 57.81 -17.45 -0.09
C LYS A 175 58.49 -16.98 1.19
N PRO A 176 59.78 -16.57 1.13
CA PRO A 176 60.40 -15.92 2.28
C PRO A 176 59.63 -14.64 2.59
N PHE A 177 59.64 -14.22 3.86
CA PHE A 177 59.11 -12.91 4.23
C PHE A 177 59.80 -11.83 3.39
N ASP A 178 59.03 -10.96 2.72
CA ASP A 178 59.56 -9.92 1.82
C ASP A 178 60.59 -8.99 2.48
N ASN A 179 60.52 -8.83 3.81
CA ASN A 179 61.45 -8.02 4.59
C ASN A 179 62.69 -8.79 5.12
N GLY A 180 62.88 -10.05 4.74
CA GLY A 180 64.03 -10.87 5.16
C GLY A 180 64.07 -11.24 6.65
N GLY A 181 62.91 -11.24 7.33
CA GLY A 181 62.81 -11.53 8.77
C GLY A 181 63.34 -12.91 9.15
N ARG A 182 63.90 -13.04 10.36
CA ARG A 182 64.42 -14.31 10.91
C ARG A 182 63.70 -14.71 12.19
N THR A 183 63.60 -16.02 12.44
CA THR A 183 63.16 -16.57 13.72
C THR A 183 64.20 -16.32 14.81
N THR A 184 63.83 -16.48 16.08
CA THR A 184 64.74 -16.36 17.23
C THR A 184 65.90 -17.36 17.17
N ALA A 185 65.76 -18.46 16.43
CA ALA A 185 66.82 -19.43 16.14
C ALA A 185 67.72 -19.03 14.94
N GLY A 186 67.50 -17.84 14.35
CA GLY A 186 68.28 -17.31 13.24
C GLY A 186 67.88 -17.82 11.85
N CYS A 187 66.76 -18.55 11.74
CA CYS A 187 66.31 -19.14 10.48
C CYS A 187 65.46 -18.13 9.68
N PRO A 188 65.59 -18.04 8.34
CA PRO A 188 64.73 -17.18 7.55
C PRO A 188 63.24 -17.53 7.73
N LYS A 189 62.39 -16.52 7.88
CA LYS A 189 60.94 -16.70 8.00
C LYS A 189 60.29 -16.83 6.64
N TYR A 190 59.22 -17.60 6.59
CA TYR A 190 58.42 -17.79 5.39
C TYR A 190 56.93 -17.50 5.62
N ASN A 191 56.29 -17.05 4.55
CA ASN A 191 54.85 -17.08 4.37
C ASN A 191 54.51 -18.31 3.56
N VAL A 192 53.56 -19.09 4.06
CA VAL A 192 53.15 -20.36 3.46
C VAL A 192 51.65 -20.33 3.28
N ALA A 193 51.17 -20.41 2.05
CA ALA A 193 49.74 -20.43 1.75
C ALA A 193 49.35 -21.80 1.21
N TYR A 194 48.19 -22.29 1.67
CA TYR A 194 47.58 -23.51 1.17
C TYR A 194 46.23 -23.12 0.59
N PHE A 195 46.13 -23.09 -0.74
CA PHE A 195 44.84 -22.89 -1.38
C PHE A 195 44.02 -24.15 -1.20
N THR A 196 42.73 -23.94 -0.98
CA THR A 196 41.72 -24.97 -0.76
C THR A 196 40.70 -24.87 -1.88
N PRO A 197 40.99 -25.36 -3.10
CA PRO A 197 40.04 -25.26 -4.21
C PRO A 197 38.75 -26.01 -3.88
N MET A 198 37.62 -25.33 -4.02
CA MET A 198 36.28 -25.82 -3.69
C MET A 198 35.36 -25.66 -4.90
N ASP A 199 34.50 -26.65 -5.12
CA ASP A 199 33.42 -26.56 -6.10
C ASP A 199 32.24 -25.82 -5.45
N ILE A 200 31.93 -24.63 -5.97
CA ILE A 200 30.81 -23.80 -5.53
C ILE A 200 29.68 -24.01 -6.53
N ILE A 201 28.53 -24.45 -6.04
CA ILE A 201 27.29 -24.52 -6.81
C ILE A 201 26.42 -23.37 -6.34
N TRP A 202 26.25 -22.38 -7.22
CA TRP A 202 25.32 -21.28 -6.99
C TRP A 202 23.92 -21.70 -7.39
N GLU A 203 22.91 -21.20 -6.70
CA GLU A 203 21.53 -21.20 -7.17
C GLU A 203 21.02 -19.79 -7.35
N GLY A 204 20.06 -19.66 -8.25
CA GLY A 204 19.43 -18.39 -8.53
C GLY A 204 18.09 -18.60 -9.20
N ASP A 205 17.28 -17.56 -9.14
CA ASP A 205 15.87 -17.61 -9.46
C ASP A 205 15.64 -16.98 -10.84
N LEU A 206 14.93 -17.70 -11.71
CA LEU A 206 14.41 -17.19 -12.97
C LEU A 206 12.97 -16.72 -12.77
N GLU A 207 12.62 -15.60 -13.38
CA GLU A 207 11.25 -15.12 -13.49
C GLU A 207 10.76 -15.25 -14.95
N GLU A 208 9.51 -15.67 -15.11
CA GLU A 208 8.77 -15.61 -16.38
C GLU A 208 7.91 -14.35 -16.36
N GLU A 209 7.67 -13.76 -17.53
CA GLU A 209 6.75 -12.63 -17.69
C GLU A 209 5.75 -12.95 -18.82
N LYS A 210 4.48 -12.61 -18.61
CA LYS A 210 3.42 -12.74 -19.61
C LYS A 210 2.79 -11.38 -19.92
N GLU A 211 2.53 -11.15 -21.20
CA GLU A 211 1.85 -9.97 -21.74
C GLU A 211 0.67 -10.44 -22.57
N ILE A 212 -0.48 -9.79 -22.46
CA ILE A 212 -1.62 -10.02 -23.34
C ILE A 212 -1.80 -8.83 -24.27
N ASP A 213 -1.99 -9.12 -25.56
CA ASP A 213 -2.35 -8.14 -26.57
C ASP A 213 -3.74 -8.47 -27.14
N VAL A 214 -4.66 -7.51 -27.04
CA VAL A 214 -5.98 -7.61 -27.65
C VAL A 214 -6.01 -6.80 -28.93
N THR A 215 -6.39 -7.43 -30.05
CA THR A 215 -6.34 -6.85 -31.39
C THR A 215 -7.50 -7.33 -32.27
N PRO A 216 -7.79 -6.64 -33.39
CA PRO A 216 -7.31 -5.30 -33.74
C PRO A 216 -8.20 -4.20 -33.16
N ASP A 217 -7.63 -3.02 -32.97
CA ASP A 217 -8.44 -1.78 -32.99
C ASP A 217 -9.10 -1.69 -34.36
N THR A 218 -10.41 -1.43 -34.40
CA THR A 218 -11.15 -1.52 -35.66
C THR A 218 -12.35 -0.57 -35.71
N THR A 219 -12.77 -0.28 -36.95
CA THR A 219 -13.99 0.50 -37.22
C THR A 219 -14.97 -0.41 -37.95
N LEU A 220 -16.19 -0.50 -37.42
CA LEU A 220 -17.26 -1.35 -37.95
C LEU A 220 -18.48 -0.50 -38.30
N THR A 221 -19.25 -0.90 -39.30
CA THR A 221 -20.59 -0.35 -39.53
C THR A 221 -21.64 -1.17 -38.78
N ILE A 222 -22.78 -0.55 -38.44
CA ILE A 222 -23.87 -1.20 -37.70
C ILE A 222 -24.24 -2.54 -38.36
N GLY A 223 -24.30 -3.60 -37.56
CA GLY A 223 -24.61 -4.96 -38.01
C GLY A 223 -23.41 -5.81 -38.42
N GLN A 224 -22.23 -5.23 -38.63
CA GLN A 224 -21.02 -6.00 -38.92
C GLN A 224 -20.52 -6.76 -37.68
N THR A 225 -20.03 -7.97 -37.91
CA THR A 225 -19.38 -8.80 -36.90
C THR A 225 -17.87 -8.90 -37.13
N LYS A 226 -17.09 -8.98 -36.06
CA LYS A 226 -15.63 -9.12 -36.11
C LYS A 226 -15.14 -10.04 -35.01
N GLN A 227 -14.27 -10.98 -35.37
CA GLN A 227 -13.56 -11.80 -34.38
C GLN A 227 -12.44 -10.96 -33.73
N MET A 228 -12.53 -10.79 -32.41
CA MET A 228 -11.45 -10.20 -31.61
C MET A 228 -10.41 -11.28 -31.25
N VAL A 229 -9.14 -10.88 -31.21
CA VAL A 229 -8.02 -11.79 -30.97
C VAL A 229 -7.24 -11.34 -29.76
N ALA A 230 -7.12 -12.21 -28.76
CA ALA A 230 -6.27 -12.06 -27.59
C ALA A 230 -5.06 -13.00 -27.72
N LYS A 231 -3.86 -12.44 -27.81
CA LYS A 231 -2.61 -13.20 -27.85
C LYS A 231 -1.82 -13.00 -26.57
N VAL A 232 -1.48 -14.09 -25.89
CA VAL A 232 -0.61 -14.06 -24.73
C VAL A 232 0.82 -14.34 -25.16
N LYS A 233 1.64 -13.31 -25.12
CA LYS A 233 3.08 -13.42 -25.28
C LYS A 233 3.69 -13.87 -23.96
N THR A 234 4.66 -14.77 -24.07
CA THR A 234 5.43 -15.26 -22.93
C THR A 234 6.89 -14.94 -23.17
N LYS A 235 7.48 -14.23 -22.22
CA LYS A 235 8.91 -14.14 -22.06
C LYS A 235 9.29 -15.21 -21.04
N GLY A 236 9.64 -16.38 -21.56
CA GLY A 236 9.93 -17.56 -20.75
C GLY A 236 11.08 -17.33 -19.77
N TYR A 237 11.19 -18.21 -18.78
CA TYR A 237 12.25 -18.19 -17.78
C TYR A 237 13.63 -18.06 -18.43
N GLY A 238 14.29 -16.92 -18.19
CA GLY A 238 15.62 -16.59 -18.72
C GLY A 238 15.68 -16.14 -20.20
N SER A 239 14.55 -16.08 -20.89
CA SER A 239 14.48 -15.56 -22.27
C SER A 239 14.63 -14.03 -22.30
N THR A 240 15.36 -13.52 -23.30
CA THR A 240 15.46 -12.08 -23.57
C THR A 240 14.39 -11.58 -24.54
N THR A 241 13.78 -12.49 -25.30
CA THR A 241 12.74 -12.20 -26.30
C THR A 241 11.39 -12.76 -25.88
N TRP A 242 10.34 -12.07 -26.31
CA TRP A 242 8.98 -12.58 -26.25
C TRP A 242 8.79 -13.62 -27.35
N ASN A 243 8.01 -14.67 -27.08
CA ASN A 243 7.55 -15.56 -28.14
C ASN A 243 6.55 -14.84 -29.07
N GLU A 244 6.14 -15.51 -30.16
CA GLU A 244 5.19 -14.96 -31.14
C GLU A 244 3.78 -14.71 -30.58
N GLY A 245 3.51 -15.13 -29.34
CA GLY A 245 2.21 -15.06 -28.70
C GLY A 245 1.31 -16.23 -29.07
N VAL A 246 0.68 -16.82 -28.05
CA VAL A 246 -0.30 -17.88 -28.24
C VAL A 246 -1.69 -17.26 -28.27
N ASP A 247 -2.48 -17.60 -29.28
CA ASP A 247 -3.88 -17.20 -29.36
C ASP A 247 -4.67 -17.92 -28.26
N VAL A 248 -5.26 -17.14 -27.37
CA VAL A 248 -6.08 -17.61 -26.25
C VAL A 248 -7.55 -17.22 -26.40
N SER A 249 -7.94 -16.64 -27.54
CA SER A 249 -9.25 -16.00 -27.75
C SER A 249 -10.44 -16.93 -27.53
N GLY A 250 -10.29 -18.21 -27.87
CA GLY A 250 -11.32 -19.25 -27.72
C GLY A 250 -11.08 -20.23 -26.57
N ARG A 251 -10.14 -19.94 -25.66
CA ARG A 251 -9.89 -20.81 -24.49
C ARG A 251 -10.92 -20.53 -23.40
N GLU A 252 -12.14 -21.04 -23.57
CA GLU A 252 -13.32 -20.69 -22.77
C GLU A 252 -13.13 -20.81 -21.24
N THR A 253 -12.22 -21.66 -20.77
CA THR A 253 -11.93 -21.86 -19.34
C THR A 253 -10.95 -20.83 -18.77
N GLU A 254 -10.17 -20.16 -19.62
CA GLU A 254 -9.09 -19.25 -19.24
C GLU A 254 -9.39 -17.79 -19.62
N ILE A 255 -10.22 -17.54 -20.64
CA ILE A 255 -10.48 -16.18 -21.14
C ILE A 255 -11.92 -15.74 -20.92
N LYS A 256 -12.08 -14.46 -20.60
CA LYS A 256 -13.37 -13.78 -20.55
C LYS A 256 -13.30 -12.48 -21.32
N TRP A 257 -14.26 -12.28 -22.21
CA TRP A 257 -14.40 -11.06 -23.00
C TRP A 257 -15.44 -10.13 -22.41
N PHE A 258 -15.22 -8.82 -22.53
CA PHE A 258 -16.13 -7.79 -22.06
C PHE A 258 -16.17 -6.62 -23.04
N SER A 259 -17.34 -6.03 -23.25
CA SER A 259 -17.49 -4.73 -23.92
C SER A 259 -17.79 -3.66 -22.88
N SER A 260 -17.19 -2.48 -23.00
CA SER A 260 -17.49 -1.35 -22.11
C SER A 260 -18.91 -0.81 -22.26
N ASP A 261 -19.56 -1.05 -23.40
CA ASP A 261 -20.96 -0.74 -23.64
C ASP A 261 -21.56 -1.73 -24.66
N GLU A 262 -22.32 -2.71 -24.16
CA GLU A 262 -22.97 -3.73 -24.99
C GLU A 262 -24.05 -3.16 -25.93
N ALA A 263 -24.56 -1.95 -25.67
CA ALA A 263 -25.52 -1.29 -26.55
C ALA A 263 -24.86 -0.70 -27.81
N VAL A 264 -23.56 -0.42 -27.77
CA VAL A 264 -22.77 0.08 -28.91
C VAL A 264 -22.13 -1.09 -29.67
N ALA A 265 -21.50 -2.04 -28.97
CA ALA A 265 -21.09 -3.31 -29.56
C ALA A 265 -21.16 -4.45 -28.54
N SER A 266 -21.88 -5.52 -28.90
CA SER A 266 -22.04 -6.72 -28.09
C SER A 266 -20.92 -7.73 -28.40
N ILE A 267 -20.40 -8.45 -27.39
CA ILE A 267 -19.34 -9.46 -27.59
C ILE A 267 -19.70 -10.80 -26.97
N GLU A 268 -19.41 -11.89 -27.67
CA GLU A 268 -19.58 -13.23 -27.14
C GLU A 268 -18.48 -13.55 -26.11
N LEU A 269 -18.89 -13.73 -24.85
CA LEU A 269 -18.01 -13.78 -23.68
C LEU A 269 -16.92 -14.87 -23.70
N LYS A 270 -17.12 -15.95 -24.46
CA LYS A 270 -16.27 -17.15 -24.49
C LYS A 270 -15.34 -17.25 -25.69
N THR A 271 -15.66 -16.46 -26.71
CA THR A 271 -15.25 -16.69 -28.08
C THR A 271 -14.63 -15.43 -28.66
N GLY A 272 -15.03 -14.25 -28.17
CA GLY A 272 -14.52 -12.96 -28.60
C GLY A 272 -15.15 -12.45 -29.90
N MET A 273 -16.23 -13.07 -30.37
CA MET A 273 -16.98 -12.61 -31.53
C MET A 273 -17.76 -11.33 -31.18
N LEU A 274 -17.38 -10.21 -31.79
CA LEU A 274 -18.00 -8.90 -31.59
C LEU A 274 -19.05 -8.62 -32.67
N LYS A 275 -20.15 -7.96 -32.31
CA LYS A 275 -21.17 -7.43 -33.23
C LYS A 275 -21.43 -5.95 -32.96
N ALA A 276 -21.38 -5.14 -34.01
CA ALA A 276 -21.68 -3.71 -33.93
C ALA A 276 -23.20 -3.47 -33.85
N GLU A 277 -23.67 -2.81 -32.79
CA GLU A 277 -25.11 -2.65 -32.49
C GLU A 277 -25.59 -1.21 -32.70
N SER A 278 -24.81 -0.19 -32.29
CA SER A 278 -25.17 1.22 -32.49
C SER A 278 -23.94 2.13 -32.62
N PRO A 279 -24.05 3.34 -33.20
CA PRO A 279 -22.92 4.23 -33.37
C PRO A 279 -22.33 4.68 -32.03
N GLY A 280 -21.00 4.60 -31.92
CA GLY A 280 -20.27 4.94 -30.70
C GLY A 280 -18.87 4.35 -30.70
N THR A 281 -18.10 4.63 -29.66
CA THR A 281 -16.78 4.03 -29.47
C THR A 281 -16.78 3.26 -28.15
N VAL A 282 -16.35 2.01 -28.19
CA VAL A 282 -16.24 1.14 -27.02
C VAL A 282 -14.87 0.52 -26.92
N THR A 283 -14.47 0.16 -25.71
CA THR A 283 -13.30 -0.67 -25.47
C THR A 283 -13.74 -2.09 -25.21
N VAL A 284 -13.16 -3.03 -25.96
CA VAL A 284 -13.34 -4.46 -25.75
C VAL A 284 -12.15 -4.98 -24.94
N ARG A 285 -12.41 -5.57 -23.79
CA ARG A 285 -11.40 -6.14 -22.89
C ARG A 285 -11.38 -7.66 -23.00
N ALA A 286 -10.18 -8.24 -23.07
CA ALA A 286 -9.98 -9.65 -22.76
C ALA A 286 -9.28 -9.78 -21.42
N ILE A 287 -9.81 -10.60 -20.52
CA ILE A 287 -9.16 -11.00 -19.27
C ILE A 287 -8.75 -12.45 -19.43
N TRP A 288 -7.45 -12.71 -19.35
CA TRP A 288 -6.93 -14.06 -19.32
C TRP A 288 -6.49 -14.41 -17.90
N ASN A 289 -7.06 -15.49 -17.38
CA ASN A 289 -6.77 -16.05 -16.08
C ASN A 289 -6.58 -17.57 -16.21
N ASN A 290 -5.34 -18.03 -16.05
CA ASN A 290 -5.01 -19.46 -16.09
C ASN A 290 -4.76 -20.08 -14.71
N GLY A 291 -5.13 -19.38 -13.64
CA GLY A 291 -4.89 -19.78 -12.24
C GLY A 291 -3.57 -19.28 -11.65
N THR A 292 -2.55 -19.01 -12.48
CA THR A 292 -1.26 -18.46 -12.05
C THR A 292 -1.12 -16.98 -12.41
N TYR A 293 -1.60 -16.61 -13.59
CA TYR A 293 -1.54 -15.24 -14.11
C TYR A 293 -2.93 -14.69 -14.27
N LEU A 294 -3.12 -13.43 -13.89
CA LEU A 294 -4.30 -12.63 -14.18
C LEU A 294 -3.83 -11.39 -14.93
N ILE A 295 -4.06 -11.34 -16.24
CA ILE A 295 -3.68 -10.21 -17.10
C ILE A 295 -4.84 -9.81 -18.00
N SER A 296 -4.91 -8.52 -18.34
CA SER A 296 -5.94 -8.02 -19.23
C SER A 296 -5.44 -6.89 -20.12
N ASP A 297 -5.99 -6.82 -21.34
CA ASP A 297 -5.73 -5.74 -22.29
C ASP A 297 -7.01 -5.40 -23.05
N THR A 298 -7.01 -4.26 -23.73
CA THR A 298 -8.18 -3.71 -24.43
C THR A 298 -7.87 -3.33 -25.86
N ALA A 299 -8.81 -3.58 -26.77
CA ALA A 299 -8.85 -2.97 -28.09
C ALA A 299 -10.00 -1.96 -28.19
N THR A 300 -9.79 -0.89 -28.94
CA THR A 300 -10.80 0.13 -29.21
C THR A 300 -11.57 -0.22 -30.47
N VAL A 301 -12.89 -0.25 -30.37
CA VAL A 301 -13.80 -0.46 -31.49
C VAL A 301 -14.65 0.79 -31.68
N THR A 302 -14.64 1.34 -32.88
CA THR A 302 -15.53 2.44 -33.25
C THR A 302 -16.61 1.92 -34.19
N VAL A 303 -17.87 2.06 -33.80
CA VAL A 303 -19.02 1.77 -34.64
C VAL A 303 -19.47 3.06 -35.32
N THR A 304 -19.41 3.10 -36.64
CA THR A 304 -19.85 4.26 -37.44
C THR A 304 -21.17 3.98 -38.13
N SER A 305 -22.02 5.00 -38.20
CA SER A 305 -23.09 5.09 -39.19
C SER A 305 -22.61 6.03 -40.30
N GLU A 306 -22.54 5.54 -41.55
CA GLU A 306 -22.25 6.42 -42.68
C GLU A 306 -23.39 7.46 -42.85
N PRO A 307 -23.09 8.73 -43.18
CA PRO A 307 -24.13 9.72 -43.54
C PRO A 307 -24.91 9.24 -44.77
N GLY A 308 -26.24 9.41 -44.75
CA GLY A 308 -27.09 8.94 -45.83
C GLY A 308 -28.56 8.85 -45.43
N LEU A 309 -29.41 8.54 -46.42
CA LEU A 309 -30.81 8.22 -46.22
C LEU A 309 -30.97 6.71 -46.12
N VAL A 310 -31.81 6.22 -45.20
CA VAL A 310 -32.15 4.79 -45.09
C VAL A 310 -33.66 4.65 -45.12
N VAL A 311 -34.18 3.67 -45.87
CA VAL A 311 -35.62 3.40 -45.99
C VAL A 311 -35.97 2.13 -45.23
N ASN A 312 -36.85 2.27 -44.24
CA ASN A 312 -37.39 1.16 -43.47
C ASN A 312 -38.79 0.81 -43.97
N LEU A 313 -38.99 -0.43 -44.43
CA LEU A 313 -40.26 -0.93 -44.92
C LEU A 313 -40.82 -2.03 -44.00
N PRO A 314 -42.13 -2.05 -43.72
CA PRO A 314 -42.79 -3.15 -43.01
C PRO A 314 -43.05 -4.35 -43.92
N ASN A 315 -43.22 -5.55 -43.34
CA ASN A 315 -43.53 -6.78 -44.07
C ASN A 315 -44.90 -6.69 -44.78
N ALA A 316 -44.99 -7.15 -46.03
CA ALA A 316 -46.20 -7.08 -46.86
C ALA A 316 -46.74 -8.46 -47.30
N CYS A 317 -47.98 -8.78 -46.92
CA CYS A 317 -48.72 -9.96 -47.41
C CYS A 317 -49.70 -9.56 -48.52
N LYS A 318 -49.93 -10.46 -49.49
CA LYS A 318 -50.96 -10.29 -50.55
C LYS A 318 -52.37 -9.98 -50.02
N SER A 319 -52.73 -10.46 -48.83
CA SER A 319 -54.05 -10.28 -48.19
C SER A 319 -54.18 -9.01 -47.33
N THR A 320 -53.17 -8.14 -47.28
CA THR A 320 -53.18 -6.95 -46.42
C THR A 320 -54.12 -5.88 -47.00
N THR A 321 -55.24 -5.60 -46.32
CA THR A 321 -56.24 -4.60 -46.75
C THR A 321 -56.03 -3.20 -46.16
N THR A 322 -55.09 -3.06 -45.21
CA THR A 322 -54.79 -1.77 -44.54
C THR A 322 -53.49 -1.17 -45.08
N PRO A 323 -53.42 0.13 -45.42
CA PRO A 323 -52.18 0.75 -45.90
C PRO A 323 -51.04 0.64 -44.88
N LEU A 324 -49.87 0.19 -45.33
CA LEU A 324 -48.66 0.04 -44.52
C LEU A 324 -47.84 1.35 -44.53
N GLN A 325 -47.10 1.67 -43.47
CA GLN A 325 -46.34 2.92 -43.38
C GLN A 325 -44.84 2.69 -43.63
N ALA A 326 -44.26 3.39 -44.60
CA ALA A 326 -42.81 3.49 -44.79
C ALA A 326 -42.23 4.63 -43.93
N GLU A 327 -41.01 4.45 -43.44
CA GLU A 327 -40.23 5.46 -42.71
C GLU A 327 -38.87 5.65 -43.39
N ALA A 328 -38.51 6.89 -43.71
CA ALA A 328 -37.16 7.26 -44.12
C ALA A 328 -36.40 7.86 -42.94
N VAL A 329 -35.17 7.43 -42.70
CA VAL A 329 -34.29 7.98 -41.65
C VAL A 329 -33.13 8.69 -42.34
N LEU A 330 -33.06 10.02 -42.18
CA LEU A 330 -31.97 10.85 -42.71
C LEU A 330 -30.93 11.07 -41.62
N THR A 331 -29.69 10.68 -41.88
CA THR A 331 -28.53 11.01 -41.04
C THR A 331 -27.71 12.08 -41.73
N LYS A 332 -27.62 13.27 -41.14
CA LYS A 332 -26.87 14.40 -41.70
C LYS A 332 -25.36 14.27 -41.45
N SER A 333 -24.56 15.09 -42.11
CA SER A 333 -23.09 15.13 -41.97
C SER A 333 -22.61 15.50 -40.56
N ASP A 334 -23.43 16.19 -39.77
CA ASP A 334 -23.21 16.49 -38.35
C ASP A 334 -23.62 15.35 -37.40
N ARG A 335 -24.04 14.20 -37.96
CA ARG A 335 -24.52 12.99 -37.27
C ARG A 335 -25.86 13.14 -36.53
N SER A 336 -26.62 14.20 -36.80
CA SER A 336 -28.01 14.30 -36.35
C SER A 336 -28.92 13.35 -37.14
N ILE A 337 -29.81 12.64 -36.43
CA ILE A 337 -30.71 11.63 -36.99
C ILE A 337 -32.14 12.19 -37.02
N HIS A 338 -32.77 12.14 -38.19
CA HIS A 338 -34.14 12.61 -38.40
C HIS A 338 -35.02 11.52 -39.02
N LYS A 339 -36.09 11.13 -38.33
CA LYS A 339 -37.11 10.22 -38.85
C LYS A 339 -38.16 10.99 -39.65
N LEU A 340 -38.41 10.56 -40.87
CA LEU A 340 -39.23 11.25 -41.86
C LEU A 340 -40.26 10.27 -42.46
N THR A 341 -41.53 10.47 -42.14
CA THR A 341 -42.66 9.76 -42.77
C THR A 341 -43.34 10.62 -43.83
N VAL A 342 -43.50 11.93 -43.56
CA VAL A 342 -43.92 12.94 -44.54
C VAL A 342 -43.10 14.23 -44.35
N HIS A 343 -42.58 14.79 -45.44
CA HIS A 343 -41.84 16.06 -45.43
C HIS A 343 -41.89 16.73 -46.81
N PRO A 344 -42.02 18.06 -46.93
CA PRO A 344 -42.12 18.75 -48.23
C PRO A 344 -40.90 18.58 -49.15
N LYS A 345 -39.76 18.14 -48.59
CA LYS A 345 -38.51 17.88 -49.31
C LYS A 345 -38.22 16.39 -49.54
N LEU A 346 -39.14 15.51 -49.12
CA LEU A 346 -39.03 14.05 -49.27
C LEU A 346 -40.01 13.59 -50.37
N THR A 347 -39.51 12.80 -51.31
CA THR A 347 -40.34 12.18 -52.36
C THR A 347 -40.20 10.66 -52.32
N TRP A 348 -41.30 9.97 -52.57
CA TRP A 348 -41.40 8.51 -52.57
C TRP A 348 -41.79 8.02 -53.97
N SER A 349 -41.22 6.91 -54.42
CA SER A 349 -41.63 6.24 -55.66
C SER A 349 -41.54 4.73 -55.55
N SER A 350 -42.33 4.03 -56.37
CA SER A 350 -42.34 2.58 -56.49
C SER A 350 -41.96 2.19 -57.91
N SER A 351 -41.00 1.27 -58.07
CA SER A 351 -40.53 0.84 -59.39
C SER A 351 -41.55 -0.04 -60.14
N ASN A 352 -42.51 -0.63 -59.42
CA ASN A 352 -43.56 -1.47 -60.00
C ASN A 352 -44.91 -1.28 -59.28
N ALA A 353 -45.65 -0.26 -59.71
CA ALA A 353 -46.95 0.11 -59.18
C ALA A 353 -48.03 -0.98 -59.26
N SER A 354 -47.81 -2.03 -60.09
CA SER A 354 -48.72 -3.17 -60.20
C SER A 354 -48.60 -4.14 -59.01
N VAL A 355 -47.48 -4.12 -58.26
CA VAL A 355 -47.27 -4.94 -57.04
C VAL A 355 -47.66 -4.15 -55.79
N ALA A 356 -47.12 -2.94 -55.62
CA ALA A 356 -47.53 -2.01 -54.56
C ALA A 356 -47.29 -0.54 -54.98
N THR A 357 -48.17 0.36 -54.55
CA THR A 357 -48.05 1.81 -54.76
C THR A 357 -47.74 2.52 -53.45
N ILE A 358 -46.93 3.58 -53.47
CA ILE A 358 -46.62 4.42 -52.29
C ILE A 358 -47.10 5.87 -52.49
N GLY A 359 -47.78 6.41 -51.49
CA GLY A 359 -48.24 7.81 -51.45
C GLY A 359 -47.14 8.77 -50.98
N ALA A 360 -47.34 10.08 -51.20
CA ALA A 360 -46.39 11.12 -50.77
C ALA A 360 -46.24 11.21 -49.24
N ASP A 361 -47.19 10.65 -48.49
CA ASP A 361 -47.16 10.48 -47.03
C ASP A 361 -46.46 9.19 -46.56
N GLY A 362 -45.82 8.47 -47.48
CA GLY A 362 -45.11 7.22 -47.20
C GLY A 362 -46.03 6.01 -46.99
N LYS A 363 -47.34 6.11 -47.28
CA LYS A 363 -48.26 4.97 -47.15
C LYS A 363 -48.23 4.06 -48.37
N ILE A 364 -47.99 2.78 -48.14
CA ILE A 364 -47.91 1.71 -49.13
C ILE A 364 -49.24 0.97 -49.21
N THR A 365 -49.74 0.78 -50.43
CA THR A 365 -50.93 -0.04 -50.72
C THR A 365 -50.53 -1.20 -51.64
N THR A 366 -50.66 -2.43 -51.16
CA THR A 366 -50.41 -3.64 -51.95
C THR A 366 -51.56 -3.92 -52.90
N LYS A 367 -51.28 -4.32 -54.15
CA LYS A 367 -52.30 -4.54 -55.20
C LYS A 367 -52.71 -6.01 -55.38
N GLY A 368 -52.35 -6.88 -54.43
CA GLY A 368 -52.78 -8.28 -54.40
C GLY A 368 -52.00 -9.20 -55.35
N ILE A 369 -50.87 -8.75 -55.90
CA ILE A 369 -49.98 -9.54 -56.77
C ILE A 369 -48.73 -9.91 -55.97
N VAL A 370 -48.32 -11.18 -56.06
CA VAL A 370 -47.09 -11.69 -55.45
C VAL A 370 -45.91 -11.27 -56.32
N GLY A 371 -44.89 -10.68 -55.72
CA GLY A 371 -43.73 -10.17 -56.44
C GLY A 371 -42.96 -9.15 -55.63
N THR A 372 -41.87 -8.65 -56.19
CA THR A 372 -41.01 -7.64 -55.57
C THR A 372 -41.20 -6.29 -56.26
N THR A 373 -41.11 -5.21 -55.49
CA THR A 373 -41.01 -3.84 -56.03
C THR A 373 -40.02 -3.03 -55.21
N ILE A 374 -39.31 -2.10 -55.83
CA ILE A 374 -38.33 -1.25 -55.14
C ILE A 374 -39.03 0.05 -54.75
N ILE A 375 -39.04 0.35 -53.45
CA ILE A 375 -39.50 1.62 -52.93
C ILE A 375 -38.29 2.54 -52.76
N LYS A 376 -38.35 3.68 -53.43
CA LYS A 376 -37.30 4.70 -53.38
C LYS A 376 -37.77 5.90 -52.58
N ALA A 377 -36.94 6.35 -51.64
CA ALA A 377 -37.04 7.66 -51.01
C ALA A 377 -35.94 8.58 -51.56
N HIS A 378 -36.29 9.83 -51.83
CA HIS A 378 -35.34 10.87 -52.23
C HIS A 378 -35.60 12.13 -51.43
N PHE A 379 -34.61 12.52 -50.63
CA PHE A 379 -34.64 13.74 -49.82
C PHE A 379 -33.73 14.81 -50.44
N LEU A 380 -34.32 15.90 -50.91
CA LEU A 380 -33.61 16.98 -51.60
C LEU A 380 -33.82 18.32 -50.90
N ASP A 381 -32.77 18.82 -50.24
CA ASP A 381 -32.72 20.14 -49.64
C ASP A 381 -31.62 20.99 -50.30
N THR A 382 -32.00 21.70 -51.36
CA THR A 382 -31.09 22.57 -52.12
C THR A 382 -30.51 23.72 -51.31
N ALA A 383 -31.19 24.17 -50.26
CA ALA A 383 -30.70 25.22 -49.37
C ALA A 383 -29.58 24.71 -48.44
N GLN A 384 -29.65 23.44 -48.03
CA GLN A 384 -28.63 22.78 -47.21
C GLN A 384 -27.62 21.96 -48.03
N ARG A 385 -27.77 21.91 -49.36
CA ARG A 385 -27.00 21.07 -50.30
C ARG A 385 -27.02 19.58 -49.94
N ILE A 386 -28.17 19.08 -49.49
CA ILE A 386 -28.39 17.66 -49.17
C ILE A 386 -29.21 17.05 -50.30
N ASP A 387 -28.69 15.99 -50.92
CA ASP A 387 -29.34 15.26 -52.01
C ASP A 387 -29.09 13.77 -51.79
N GLU A 388 -29.93 13.14 -50.97
CA GLU A 388 -29.73 11.77 -50.51
C GLU A 388 -30.88 10.87 -50.97
N GLN A 389 -30.54 9.69 -51.49
CA GLN A 389 -31.49 8.73 -52.04
C GLN A 389 -31.26 7.36 -51.45
N ALA A 390 -32.34 6.63 -51.18
CA ALA A 390 -32.28 5.26 -50.74
C ALA A 390 -33.40 4.43 -51.35
N GLU A 391 -33.07 3.19 -51.68
CA GLU A 391 -33.94 2.24 -52.34
C GLU A 391 -34.00 0.99 -51.46
N GLN A 392 -35.20 0.50 -51.18
CA GLN A 392 -35.41 -0.73 -50.43
C GLN A 392 -36.43 -1.60 -51.16
N GLU A 393 -36.10 -2.87 -51.33
CA GLU A 393 -36.99 -3.84 -51.97
C GLU A 393 -38.11 -4.25 -51.00
N LEU A 394 -39.35 -4.13 -51.46
CA LEU A 394 -40.55 -4.62 -50.82
C LEU A 394 -40.99 -5.93 -51.51
N GLU A 395 -40.90 -7.04 -50.79
CA GLU A 395 -41.37 -8.33 -51.25
C GLU A 395 -42.81 -8.60 -50.73
N VAL A 396 -43.75 -8.82 -51.66
CA VAL A 396 -45.15 -9.18 -51.34
C VAL A 396 -45.32 -10.69 -51.56
N LYS A 397 -45.51 -11.45 -50.47
CA LYS A 397 -45.60 -12.94 -50.49
C LYS A 397 -47.04 -13.47 -50.45
N GLU A 398 -47.27 -14.70 -50.94
CA GLU A 398 -48.47 -15.47 -50.58
C GLU A 398 -48.33 -15.98 -49.14
N CYS A 399 -49.28 -15.59 -48.31
CA CYS A 399 -49.37 -16.04 -46.93
C CYS A 399 -50.42 -17.18 -46.91
N SER A 400 -49.95 -18.43 -46.98
CA SER A 400 -50.79 -19.64 -47.09
C SER A 400 -51.36 -20.06 -45.73
N ASN A 401 -52.69 -20.11 -45.63
CA ASN A 401 -53.36 -20.94 -44.64
C ASN A 401 -53.46 -22.38 -45.19
N GLY A 402 -53.00 -23.37 -44.44
CA GLY A 402 -53.46 -24.76 -44.51
C GLY A 402 -53.75 -25.20 -43.07
N GLY A 403 -54.91 -25.70 -42.67
CA GLY A 403 -55.85 -26.63 -43.32
C GLY A 403 -55.66 -28.01 -42.66
N GLY A 404 -56.37 -28.35 -41.56
CA GLY A 404 -57.56 -29.22 -41.52
C GLY A 404 -57.16 -30.63 -41.04
N GLY A 405 -57.89 -31.44 -40.26
CA GLY A 405 -59.18 -31.45 -39.58
C GLY A 405 -59.28 -32.76 -38.75
N GLY A 406 -60.28 -32.93 -37.87
CA GLY A 406 -60.45 -34.20 -37.14
C GLY A 406 -61.42 -34.17 -35.94
N ASP A 407 -62.71 -34.17 -36.26
CA ASP A 407 -63.91 -34.68 -35.57
C ASP A 407 -63.83 -35.28 -34.14
N THR A 408 -64.70 -34.80 -33.23
CA THR A 408 -65.63 -35.64 -32.44
C THR A 408 -66.70 -34.73 -31.80
N GLY A 409 -67.93 -34.85 -32.27
CA GLY A 409 -69.11 -34.16 -31.75
C GLY A 409 -69.58 -34.64 -30.38
N GLY A 410 -70.28 -33.73 -29.67
CA GLY A 410 -70.94 -33.98 -28.39
C GLY A 410 -71.80 -32.77 -27.95
N GLU A 411 -73.01 -32.73 -28.49
CA GLU A 411 -74.32 -32.34 -27.89
C GLU A 411 -74.50 -31.09 -26.97
N ASP A 412 -75.33 -30.15 -27.47
CA ASP A 412 -76.53 -29.49 -26.85
C ASP A 412 -76.36 -28.47 -25.68
N PRO A 413 -77.29 -27.50 -25.43
CA PRO A 413 -78.41 -26.90 -26.20
C PRO A 413 -78.24 -25.36 -26.40
N GLY A 414 -78.76 -24.69 -27.43
CA GLY A 414 -80.17 -24.40 -27.67
C GLY A 414 -80.57 -23.00 -27.13
N ASN A 415 -80.81 -22.01 -28.01
CA ASN A 415 -81.96 -21.09 -27.90
C ASN A 415 -82.07 -20.07 -29.06
N ASP A 416 -83.06 -20.36 -29.88
CA ASP A 416 -83.99 -19.53 -30.66
C ASP A 416 -84.08 -18.00 -30.31
N PRO A 417 -83.81 -17.07 -31.25
CA PRO A 417 -84.03 -15.63 -31.05
C PRO A 417 -85.43 -15.17 -31.48
N ALA A 418 -86.45 -16.03 -31.47
CA ALA A 418 -87.78 -15.66 -31.96
C ALA A 418 -88.73 -15.02 -30.93
N ASN A 419 -88.35 -14.81 -29.66
CA ASN A 419 -89.28 -14.25 -28.64
C ASN A 419 -88.62 -13.46 -27.48
N ALA A 420 -87.51 -12.76 -27.70
CA ALA A 420 -86.93 -11.87 -26.68
C ALA A 420 -87.56 -10.47 -26.74
N CYS A 421 -88.02 -9.91 -25.61
CA CYS A 421 -88.56 -8.56 -25.61
C CYS A 421 -87.47 -7.50 -25.91
N PRO A 422 -87.80 -6.38 -26.58
CA PRO A 422 -86.85 -5.29 -26.76
C PRO A 422 -86.34 -4.75 -25.41
N VAL A 423 -85.01 -4.60 -25.29
CA VAL A 423 -84.35 -4.11 -24.09
C VAL A 423 -83.51 -2.87 -24.39
N SER A 424 -83.59 -1.85 -23.52
CA SER A 424 -82.75 -0.66 -23.56
C SER A 424 -82.04 -0.45 -22.22
N ILE A 425 -80.71 -0.31 -22.25
CA ILE A 425 -79.88 -0.03 -21.07
C ILE A 425 -79.59 1.49 -21.07
N SER A 426 -79.99 2.20 -20.02
CA SER A 426 -79.67 3.63 -19.88
C SER A 426 -78.17 3.84 -19.73
N PRO A 427 -77.59 4.97 -20.16
CA PRO A 427 -76.22 5.32 -19.78
C PRO A 427 -76.08 5.35 -18.24
N PRO A 428 -74.99 4.80 -17.68
CA PRO A 428 -74.79 4.78 -16.24
C PRO A 428 -74.47 6.19 -15.71
N SER A 429 -75.03 6.51 -14.55
CA SER A 429 -74.74 7.71 -13.77
C SER A 429 -73.69 7.42 -12.70
N ARG A 430 -72.75 8.34 -12.51
CA ARG A 430 -71.71 8.24 -11.47
C ARG A 430 -72.33 8.48 -10.09
N GLY A 431 -72.16 7.52 -9.20
CA GLY A 431 -72.64 7.51 -7.82
C GLY A 431 -71.50 7.62 -6.80
N ALA A 432 -71.54 6.77 -5.77
CA ALA A 432 -70.55 6.80 -4.68
C ALA A 432 -69.11 6.53 -5.16
N VAL A 433 -68.15 7.20 -4.54
CA VAL A 433 -66.72 7.05 -4.82
C VAL A 433 -66.03 6.41 -3.62
N LEU A 434 -65.20 5.40 -3.86
CA LEU A 434 -64.30 4.81 -2.87
C LEU A 434 -62.87 5.05 -3.29
N GLU A 435 -62.16 5.83 -2.50
CA GLU A 435 -60.76 6.15 -2.74
C GLU A 435 -59.90 5.86 -1.52
N ALA A 436 -58.67 5.44 -1.77
CA ALA A 436 -57.62 5.35 -0.77
C ALA A 436 -56.27 5.65 -1.43
N LYS A 437 -55.37 6.26 -0.67
CA LYS A 437 -54.02 6.59 -1.13
C LYS A 437 -53.02 6.45 0.01
N GLU A 438 -51.84 5.95 -0.33
CA GLU A 438 -50.66 5.94 0.50
C GLU A 438 -49.46 6.22 -0.43
N MET A 439 -49.06 7.50 -0.47
CA MET A 439 -48.07 8.04 -1.40
C MET A 439 -46.86 8.66 -0.67
N ASP A 440 -46.86 8.68 0.67
CA ASP A 440 -45.69 9.06 1.44
C ASP A 440 -44.85 7.80 1.74
N PRO A 441 -43.63 7.68 1.20
CA PRO A 441 -42.78 6.51 1.43
C PRO A 441 -42.25 6.39 2.87
N SER A 442 -42.42 7.42 3.71
CA SER A 442 -41.90 7.50 5.07
C SER A 442 -40.39 7.16 5.13
N VAL A 443 -39.64 7.72 4.18
CA VAL A 443 -38.27 7.33 3.90
C VAL A 443 -37.27 7.86 4.92
N GLN A 444 -36.29 7.03 5.29
CA GLN A 444 -35.17 7.36 6.17
C GLN A 444 -33.88 6.80 5.57
N GLY A 445 -32.75 7.48 5.74
CA GLY A 445 -31.47 7.02 5.23
C GLY A 445 -30.30 7.36 6.15
N VAL A 446 -29.29 6.50 6.17
CA VAL A 446 -28.04 6.70 6.90
C VAL A 446 -26.84 6.34 6.03
N LEU A 447 -25.72 7.01 6.28
CA LEU A 447 -24.41 6.70 5.71
C LEU A 447 -23.41 6.67 6.86
N ARG A 448 -23.00 5.49 7.34
CA ARG A 448 -22.18 5.35 8.56
C ARG A 448 -20.98 4.43 8.32
N ALA A 449 -20.06 4.36 9.29
CA ALA A 449 -18.88 3.51 9.20
C ALA A 449 -19.28 2.04 9.29
N ASP A 450 -18.58 1.14 8.60
CA ASP A 450 -18.74 -0.29 8.86
C ASP A 450 -18.18 -0.68 10.25
N ILE A 451 -18.71 -1.72 10.90
CA ILE A 451 -19.83 -2.60 10.51
C ILE A 451 -21.13 -2.06 11.14
N ARG A 452 -22.26 -2.06 10.43
CA ARG A 452 -23.58 -1.60 10.94
C ARG A 452 -23.90 -2.14 12.34
N GLY A 453 -24.16 -1.23 13.29
CA GLY A 453 -24.45 -1.53 14.70
C GLY A 453 -23.22 -1.78 15.60
N ALA A 454 -22.02 -1.80 15.02
CA ALA A 454 -20.73 -1.90 15.69
C ALA A 454 -19.72 -0.94 15.02
N GLU A 455 -20.17 0.27 14.71
CA GLU A 455 -19.40 1.26 13.98
C GLU A 455 -18.13 1.66 14.75
N LYS A 456 -16.96 1.41 14.15
CA LYS A 456 -15.67 1.75 14.77
C LYS A 456 -15.45 3.26 14.85
N PHE A 457 -15.99 4.00 13.89
CA PHE A 457 -15.87 5.44 13.76
C PHE A 457 -17.24 6.11 13.80
N ASP A 458 -17.33 7.24 14.49
CA ASP A 458 -18.45 8.17 14.30
C ASP A 458 -18.14 9.05 13.09
N VAL A 459 -18.75 8.73 11.96
CA VAL A 459 -18.54 9.43 10.68
C VAL A 459 -18.89 10.92 10.73
N THR A 460 -19.73 11.36 11.68
CA THR A 460 -20.03 12.78 11.84
C THR A 460 -18.87 13.54 12.46
N ARG A 461 -18.02 12.84 13.21
CA ARG A 461 -16.83 13.38 13.89
C ARG A 461 -15.56 13.20 13.08
N GLY A 462 -15.40 12.05 12.42
CA GLY A 462 -14.24 11.71 11.64
C GLY A 462 -14.20 10.24 11.27
N ILE A 463 -13.92 9.97 9.99
CA ILE A 463 -13.54 8.65 9.50
C ILE A 463 -12.33 8.80 8.56
N PRO A 464 -11.27 7.99 8.73
CA PRO A 464 -10.13 8.00 7.82
C PRO A 464 -10.51 7.55 6.41
N THR A 465 -9.73 7.97 5.43
CA THR A 465 -9.69 7.28 4.14
C THR A 465 -9.25 5.81 4.31
N SER A 466 -9.53 4.97 3.32
CA SER A 466 -9.28 3.52 3.36
C SER A 466 -10.06 2.76 4.44
N GLU A 467 -11.03 3.41 5.09
CA GLU A 467 -12.08 2.76 5.89
C GLU A 467 -13.37 2.66 5.06
N ASP A 468 -14.24 1.75 5.48
CA ASP A 468 -15.47 1.43 4.76
C ASP A 468 -16.68 2.12 5.38
N LEU A 469 -17.60 2.54 4.52
CA LEU A 469 -18.93 3.01 4.87
C LEU A 469 -19.99 1.95 4.50
N TYR A 470 -21.17 2.06 5.10
CA TYR A 470 -22.40 1.48 4.59
C TYR A 470 -23.47 2.56 4.39
N ALA A 471 -24.28 2.36 3.36
CA ALA A 471 -25.48 3.14 3.10
C ALA A 471 -26.71 2.24 3.32
N ASN A 472 -27.69 2.74 4.06
CA ASN A 472 -28.94 2.03 4.33
C ASN A 472 -30.10 3.00 4.15
N VAL A 473 -31.12 2.59 3.40
CA VAL A 473 -32.39 3.33 3.25
C VAL A 473 -33.56 2.45 3.67
N LEU A 474 -34.49 3.02 4.43
CA LEU A 474 -35.74 2.38 4.84
C LEU A 474 -36.91 3.16 4.27
N ALA A 475 -37.87 2.47 3.68
CA ALA A 475 -39.09 3.06 3.13
C ALA A 475 -40.22 2.02 3.05
N LYS A 476 -41.45 2.46 2.75
CA LYS A 476 -42.57 1.54 2.47
C LYS A 476 -42.30 0.68 1.23
N GLY A 477 -42.64 -0.60 1.27
CA GLY A 477 -42.36 -1.54 0.17
C GLY A 477 -43.13 -1.29 -1.12
N TYR A 478 -44.21 -0.52 -1.08
CA TYR A 478 -44.97 -0.06 -2.25
C TYR A 478 -45.78 1.18 -1.89
N LEU A 479 -46.22 1.91 -2.90
CA LEU A 479 -47.16 3.03 -2.77
C LEU A 479 -48.39 2.75 -3.62
N PHE A 480 -49.52 3.36 -3.30
CA PHE A 480 -50.71 3.20 -4.13
C PHE A 480 -51.63 4.40 -4.01
N GLN A 481 -52.43 4.61 -5.06
CA GLN A 481 -53.66 5.38 -4.97
C GLN A 481 -54.69 4.77 -5.91
N HIS A 482 -55.94 4.73 -5.46
CA HIS A 482 -57.02 4.19 -6.26
C HIS A 482 -58.32 4.94 -6.04
N ARG A 483 -59.19 4.90 -7.05
CA ARG A 483 -60.54 5.47 -7.02
C ARG A 483 -61.50 4.55 -7.78
N TRP A 484 -62.45 3.98 -7.04
CA TRP A 484 -63.54 3.17 -7.56
C TRP A 484 -64.80 4.02 -7.60
N VAL A 485 -65.55 3.97 -8.70
CA VAL A 485 -66.80 4.72 -8.84
C VAL A 485 -67.94 3.74 -9.02
N ASN A 486 -68.98 3.88 -8.20
CA ASN A 486 -70.22 3.14 -8.37
C ASN A 486 -71.01 3.75 -9.54
N MET A 487 -71.33 2.94 -10.52
CA MET A 487 -72.08 3.26 -11.72
C MET A 487 -73.49 2.69 -11.57
N THR A 488 -74.49 3.55 -11.59
CA THR A 488 -75.90 3.16 -11.41
C THR A 488 -76.76 3.59 -12.59
N GLY A 489 -77.75 2.78 -12.94
CA GLY A 489 -78.69 3.09 -13.99
C GLY A 489 -79.85 2.11 -14.02
N THR A 490 -80.57 2.08 -15.14
CA THR A 490 -81.75 1.23 -15.30
C THR A 490 -81.76 0.52 -16.64
N VAL A 491 -82.19 -0.74 -16.64
CA VAL A 491 -82.57 -1.48 -17.84
C VAL A 491 -84.09 -1.41 -17.98
N THR A 492 -84.57 -1.00 -19.16
CA THR A 492 -86.00 -0.94 -19.49
C THR A 492 -86.33 -2.06 -20.47
N TYR A 493 -87.34 -2.85 -20.11
CA TYR A 493 -87.90 -3.94 -20.90
C TYR A 493 -89.27 -3.54 -21.43
N ASP A 494 -89.50 -3.72 -22.72
CA ASP A 494 -90.82 -3.60 -23.34
C ASP A 494 -91.44 -5.00 -23.47
N VAL A 495 -92.14 -5.46 -22.43
CA VAL A 495 -92.77 -6.79 -22.38
C VAL A 495 -94.14 -6.72 -23.05
N LYS A 496 -94.31 -7.43 -24.17
CA LYS A 496 -95.63 -7.57 -24.79
C LYS A 496 -96.46 -8.57 -23.99
N VAL A 497 -97.56 -8.09 -23.43
CA VAL A 497 -98.59 -8.91 -22.78
C VAL A 497 -99.76 -9.04 -23.76
N LYS A 498 -99.97 -10.24 -24.27
CA LYS A 498 -101.05 -10.60 -25.19
C LYS A 498 -102.24 -11.12 -24.41
N LYS A 499 -103.43 -10.70 -24.81
CA LYS A 499 -104.70 -11.20 -24.26
C LYS A 499 -105.79 -10.94 -25.29
N THR A 500 -106.55 -11.97 -25.64
CA THR A 500 -107.64 -11.84 -26.61
C THR A 500 -108.96 -11.70 -25.87
N TYR A 501 -109.74 -10.65 -26.15
CA TYR A 501 -111.07 -10.50 -25.60
C TYR A 501 -112.11 -10.98 -26.62
N HIS A 502 -112.72 -12.13 -26.34
CA HIS A 502 -113.79 -12.68 -27.16
C HIS A 502 -115.11 -12.03 -26.75
N LYS A 503 -115.56 -11.04 -27.53
CA LYS A 503 -116.77 -10.26 -27.23
C LYS A 503 -117.98 -10.90 -27.89
N THR A 504 -119.08 -11.00 -27.14
CA THR A 504 -120.36 -11.54 -27.66
C THR A 504 -121.53 -10.61 -27.34
N TRP A 505 -122.36 -10.29 -28.33
CA TRP A 505 -123.60 -9.49 -28.17
C TRP A 505 -124.67 -9.90 -29.18
N THR A 506 -125.94 -9.65 -28.89
CA THR A 506 -127.07 -10.09 -29.74
C THR A 506 -127.88 -8.89 -30.18
N ILE A 507 -127.98 -8.65 -31.50
CA ILE A 507 -128.81 -7.59 -32.07
C ILE A 507 -130.28 -8.04 -32.00
N PRO A 508 -131.17 -7.36 -31.29
CA PRO A 508 -132.56 -7.77 -31.16
C PRO A 508 -133.30 -7.69 -32.50
N GLY A 509 -133.94 -8.78 -32.91
CA GLY A 509 -134.75 -8.87 -34.12
C GLY A 509 -136.13 -8.21 -33.97
N ARG A 510 -136.80 -7.90 -35.10
CA ARG A 510 -138.14 -7.27 -35.10
C ARG A 510 -139.25 -8.33 -35.24
N PRO A 511 -140.32 -8.29 -34.43
CA PRO A 511 -141.44 -9.22 -34.57
C PRO A 511 -142.24 -8.97 -35.86
N SER A 512 -142.83 -10.04 -36.40
CA SER A 512 -143.69 -10.06 -37.60
C SER A 512 -144.90 -9.11 -37.47
N ARG A 513 -145.29 -8.45 -38.57
CA ARG A 513 -146.40 -7.45 -38.61
C ARG A 513 -147.69 -7.93 -39.30
N GLY A 514 -147.82 -9.23 -39.59
CA GLY A 514 -149.02 -9.81 -40.22
C GLY A 514 -148.73 -10.52 -41.55
N GLU A 515 -149.74 -11.20 -42.10
CA GLU A 515 -149.65 -12.10 -43.27
C GLU A 515 -148.85 -11.47 -44.44
N GLY A 516 -147.60 -11.90 -44.59
CA GLY A 516 -146.67 -11.45 -45.64
C GLY A 516 -145.29 -10.95 -45.15
N ASP A 517 -145.09 -10.67 -43.86
CA ASP A 517 -143.79 -10.21 -43.31
C ASP A 517 -143.37 -11.04 -42.08
N PRO A 518 -142.40 -11.98 -42.18
CA PRO A 518 -142.02 -12.90 -41.10
C PRO A 518 -141.26 -12.25 -39.94
N GLY A 519 -140.97 -10.94 -39.97
CA GLY A 519 -140.06 -10.32 -39.00
C GLY A 519 -138.62 -10.79 -39.19
N THR A 520 -137.69 -10.26 -38.41
CA THR A 520 -136.27 -10.65 -38.42
C THR A 520 -135.89 -11.26 -37.09
N GLN A 521 -135.19 -12.40 -37.10
CA GLN A 521 -134.73 -13.06 -35.87
C GLN A 521 -133.54 -12.29 -35.25
N PRO A 522 -133.32 -12.40 -33.93
CA PRO A 522 -132.15 -11.83 -33.27
C PRO A 522 -130.86 -12.42 -33.86
N GLU A 523 -129.89 -11.57 -34.18
CA GLU A 523 -128.63 -11.97 -34.78
C GLU A 523 -127.52 -11.94 -33.70
N PRO A 524 -126.97 -13.10 -33.28
CA PRO A 524 -125.80 -13.12 -32.42
C PRO A 524 -124.57 -12.65 -33.22
N LYS A 525 -123.81 -11.76 -32.60
CA LYS A 525 -122.55 -11.23 -33.11
C LYS A 525 -121.44 -11.56 -32.13
N GLU A 526 -120.32 -12.02 -32.66
CA GLU A 526 -119.09 -12.26 -31.91
C GLU A 526 -117.93 -11.53 -32.58
N ARG A 527 -116.97 -11.09 -31.78
CA ARG A 527 -115.74 -10.48 -32.26
C ARG A 527 -114.60 -10.71 -31.27
N ASP A 528 -113.54 -11.34 -31.75
CA ASP A 528 -112.26 -11.32 -31.05
C ASP A 528 -111.59 -9.97 -31.25
N VAL A 529 -111.27 -9.31 -30.14
CA VAL A 529 -110.50 -8.06 -30.16
C VAL A 529 -109.20 -8.32 -29.39
N PRO A 530 -108.03 -8.18 -30.03
CA PRO A 530 -106.76 -8.27 -29.33
C PRO A 530 -106.64 -7.10 -28.34
N GLY A 531 -106.32 -7.43 -27.10
CA GLY A 531 -106.05 -6.51 -26.01
C GLY A 531 -104.56 -6.23 -25.80
N ASP A 532 -103.72 -6.69 -26.73
CA ASP A 532 -102.26 -6.68 -26.63
C ASP A 532 -101.71 -5.33 -26.18
N ARG A 533 -100.88 -5.36 -25.15
CA ARG A 533 -100.26 -4.15 -24.61
C ARG A 533 -98.81 -4.38 -24.26
N SER A 534 -97.96 -3.44 -24.68
CA SER A 534 -96.56 -3.42 -24.26
C SER A 534 -96.46 -2.74 -22.90
N MET A 535 -95.97 -3.49 -21.91
CA MET A 535 -95.74 -3.01 -20.55
C MET A 535 -94.27 -2.72 -20.35
N ARG A 536 -93.97 -1.53 -19.80
CA ARG A 536 -92.61 -1.13 -19.48
C ARG A 536 -92.26 -1.61 -18.09
N VAL A 537 -91.24 -2.45 -18.00
CA VAL A 537 -90.67 -2.93 -16.74
C VAL A 537 -89.25 -2.42 -16.62
N THR A 538 -88.95 -1.77 -15.49
CA THR A 538 -87.61 -1.20 -15.23
C THR A 538 -86.92 -1.98 -14.12
N ARG A 539 -85.64 -2.31 -14.33
CA ARG A 539 -84.76 -2.94 -13.33
C ARG A 539 -83.53 -2.08 -13.13
N GLY A 540 -83.28 -1.67 -11.90
CA GLY A 540 -82.07 -0.94 -11.56
C GLY A 540 -80.83 -1.83 -11.69
N TYR A 541 -79.69 -1.23 -11.96
CA TYR A 541 -78.40 -1.90 -11.87
C TYR A 541 -77.38 -1.02 -11.14
N SER A 542 -76.43 -1.64 -10.46
CA SER A 542 -75.29 -0.99 -9.83
C SER A 542 -74.04 -1.86 -9.96
N TYR A 543 -72.95 -1.28 -10.44
CA TYR A 543 -71.64 -1.93 -10.52
C TYR A 543 -70.52 -0.93 -10.24
N TRP A 544 -69.35 -1.41 -9.86
CA TRP A 544 -68.17 -0.60 -9.60
C TRP A 544 -67.20 -0.66 -10.77
N GLN A 545 -66.74 0.52 -11.17
CA GLN A 545 -65.78 0.70 -12.24
C GLN A 545 -64.51 1.36 -11.68
N ILE A 546 -63.36 1.02 -12.28
CA ILE A 546 -62.08 1.63 -11.98
C ILE A 546 -62.02 3.01 -12.65
N ASP A 547 -61.93 4.07 -11.84
CA ASP A 547 -61.74 5.43 -12.34
C ASP A 547 -60.26 5.83 -12.32
N ASN A 548 -59.51 5.39 -11.31
CA ASN A 548 -58.04 5.47 -11.25
C ASN A 548 -57.49 4.30 -10.43
N LEU A 549 -56.36 3.74 -10.87
CA LEU A 549 -55.65 2.67 -10.16
C LEU A 549 -54.16 2.80 -10.43
N GLU A 550 -53.41 3.14 -9.38
CA GLU A 550 -51.96 3.27 -9.40
C GLU A 550 -51.36 2.49 -8.25
N VAL A 551 -50.39 1.63 -8.57
CA VAL A 551 -49.60 0.89 -7.60
C VAL A 551 -48.15 0.99 -8.04
N TYR A 552 -47.28 1.37 -7.11
CA TYR A 552 -45.87 1.60 -7.37
C TYR A 552 -44.99 0.60 -6.62
N LYS A 553 -44.08 -0.06 -7.35
CA LYS A 553 -43.03 -0.89 -6.76
C LYS A 553 -41.81 -0.05 -6.39
N LEU A 554 -41.05 -0.51 -5.41
CA LEU A 554 -39.76 0.07 -5.07
C LEU A 554 -38.73 -0.31 -6.15
N ASN A 555 -38.04 0.68 -6.75
CA ASN A 555 -37.04 0.44 -7.78
C ASN A 555 -35.61 0.50 -7.24
N GLU A 556 -35.23 1.61 -6.62
CA GLU A 556 -33.86 1.88 -6.14
C GLU A 556 -33.84 3.08 -5.20
N ALA A 557 -32.76 3.25 -4.45
CA ALA A 557 -32.43 4.49 -3.76
C ALA A 557 -31.00 4.92 -4.11
N LYS A 558 -30.75 6.23 -4.22
CA LYS A 558 -29.42 6.81 -4.45
C LYS A 558 -29.02 7.62 -3.25
N VAL A 559 -27.79 7.42 -2.79
CA VAL A 559 -27.17 8.20 -1.71
C VAL A 559 -25.90 8.84 -2.23
N SER A 560 -25.74 10.13 -1.99
CA SER A 560 -24.61 10.93 -2.47
C SER A 560 -23.87 11.56 -1.30
N ASN A 561 -22.55 11.54 -1.34
CA ASN A 561 -21.68 12.19 -0.37
C ASN A 561 -20.26 12.33 -0.96
N TYR A 562 -19.51 13.32 -0.49
CA TYR A 562 -18.07 13.49 -0.80
C TYR A 562 -17.24 12.22 -0.58
N ALA A 563 -17.45 11.51 0.53
CA ALA A 563 -16.74 10.30 0.90
C ALA A 563 -16.97 9.13 -0.05
N LEU A 564 -18.01 9.19 -0.90
CA LEU A 564 -18.31 8.23 -1.96
C LEU A 564 -17.61 8.57 -3.28
N GLY A 565 -16.60 9.45 -3.28
CA GLY A 565 -15.88 9.89 -4.48
C GLY A 565 -15.31 8.73 -5.34
N GLY A 566 -14.86 7.65 -4.70
CA GLY A 566 -14.42 6.42 -5.39
C GLY A 566 -15.50 5.71 -6.20
N TYR A 567 -16.78 6.03 -5.94
CA TYR A 567 -17.97 5.56 -6.64
C TYR A 567 -18.61 6.65 -7.51
N GLY A 568 -17.88 7.73 -7.82
CA GLY A 568 -18.42 8.88 -8.55
C GLY A 568 -19.26 9.83 -7.69
N GLY A 569 -19.16 9.73 -6.36
CA GLY A 569 -19.87 10.59 -5.40
C GLY A 569 -21.29 10.14 -5.10
N VAL A 570 -21.77 9.08 -5.73
CA VAL A 570 -23.14 8.54 -5.57
C VAL A 570 -23.09 7.02 -5.56
N VAL A 571 -23.82 6.39 -4.65
CA VAL A 571 -24.09 4.95 -4.64
C VAL A 571 -25.56 4.69 -4.92
N THR A 572 -25.85 3.67 -5.72
CA THR A 572 -27.22 3.22 -6.02
C THR A 572 -27.49 1.92 -5.28
N LEU A 573 -28.42 1.97 -4.33
CA LEU A 573 -28.93 0.83 -3.58
C LEU A 573 -30.08 0.20 -4.38
N THR A 574 -29.88 -1.04 -4.82
CA THR A 574 -30.91 -1.84 -5.49
C THR A 574 -31.58 -2.76 -4.47
N PRO A 575 -32.92 -2.94 -4.50
CA PRO A 575 -33.64 -3.79 -3.56
C PRO A 575 -33.15 -5.24 -3.60
N ASN A 576 -32.54 -5.70 -2.51
CA ASN A 576 -32.13 -7.09 -2.33
C ASN A 576 -33.23 -7.88 -1.62
N SER A 577 -33.54 -9.09 -2.11
CA SER A 577 -34.57 -9.97 -1.52
C SER A 577 -35.95 -9.32 -1.36
N TYR A 578 -36.23 -8.28 -2.16
CA TYR A 578 -37.52 -7.59 -2.23
C TYR A 578 -38.46 -8.32 -3.19
N ILE A 579 -39.68 -8.60 -2.73
CA ILE A 579 -40.73 -9.16 -3.57
C ILE A 579 -41.62 -7.99 -4.02
N PRO A 580 -41.59 -7.60 -5.32
CA PRO A 580 -42.41 -6.51 -5.80
C PRO A 580 -43.91 -6.86 -5.74
N PRO A 581 -44.78 -5.88 -5.47
CA PRO A 581 -46.22 -6.09 -5.54
C PRO A 581 -46.64 -6.52 -6.94
N THR A 582 -47.69 -7.33 -7.02
CA THR A 582 -48.35 -7.71 -8.27
C THR A 582 -49.72 -7.07 -8.36
N LEU A 583 -50.03 -6.56 -9.55
CA LEU A 583 -51.30 -5.94 -9.88
C LEU A 583 -51.87 -6.65 -11.10
N GLN A 584 -53.13 -7.06 -11.00
CA GLN A 584 -53.92 -7.46 -12.15
C GLN A 584 -55.19 -6.64 -12.19
N SER A 585 -55.51 -6.07 -13.35
CA SER A 585 -56.74 -5.33 -13.54
C SER A 585 -57.43 -5.65 -14.87
N MET A 586 -58.75 -5.61 -14.87
CA MET A 586 -59.55 -5.61 -16.09
C MET A 586 -60.61 -4.54 -15.95
N THR A 587 -60.68 -3.66 -16.94
CA THR A 587 -61.64 -2.56 -16.96
C THR A 587 -62.28 -2.44 -18.33
N ASP A 588 -63.55 -2.06 -18.35
CA ASP A 588 -64.26 -1.66 -19.56
C ASP A 588 -65.11 -0.43 -19.23
N THR A 589 -65.29 0.44 -20.22
CA THR A 589 -66.09 1.66 -20.05
C THR A 589 -67.51 1.50 -20.62
N ALA A 590 -67.75 0.44 -21.40
CA ALA A 590 -69.03 0.17 -22.03
C ALA A 590 -70.02 -0.44 -21.02
N VAL A 591 -71.19 0.18 -20.83
CA VAL A 591 -72.21 -0.36 -19.90
C VAL A 591 -72.64 -1.80 -20.25
N GLN A 592 -72.55 -2.20 -21.52
CA GLN A 592 -72.92 -3.54 -21.99
C GLN A 592 -71.95 -4.65 -21.58
N SER A 593 -70.72 -4.32 -21.15
CA SER A 593 -69.76 -5.29 -20.60
C SER A 593 -70.03 -5.58 -19.11
N HIS A 594 -70.73 -4.66 -18.43
CA HIS A 594 -71.04 -4.71 -17.01
C HIS A 594 -72.47 -5.11 -16.70
N VAL A 595 -73.40 -4.91 -17.62
CA VAL A 595 -74.83 -5.17 -17.42
C VAL A 595 -75.32 -6.11 -18.51
N LYS A 596 -75.74 -7.31 -18.12
CA LYS A 596 -76.39 -8.29 -18.98
C LYS A 596 -77.87 -8.37 -18.60
N PRO A 597 -78.77 -7.87 -19.47
CA PRO A 597 -80.21 -8.01 -19.26
C PRO A 597 -80.62 -9.46 -19.07
N SER A 598 -81.60 -9.69 -18.20
CA SER A 598 -82.21 -10.99 -18.01
C SER A 598 -83.06 -11.36 -19.23
N PRO A 599 -83.08 -12.64 -19.66
CA PRO A 599 -83.98 -13.09 -20.71
C PRO A 599 -85.43 -12.80 -20.32
N CYS A 600 -86.18 -12.15 -21.21
CA CYS A 600 -87.61 -11.95 -21.05
C CYS A 600 -88.33 -12.49 -22.29
N ARG A 601 -89.56 -12.96 -22.09
CA ARG A 601 -90.44 -13.48 -23.15
C ARG A 601 -91.76 -12.74 -23.17
N GLU A 602 -92.43 -12.77 -24.31
CA GLU A 602 -93.83 -12.32 -24.40
C GLU A 602 -94.71 -13.15 -23.45
N ILE A 603 -95.69 -12.51 -22.83
CA ILE A 603 -96.61 -13.13 -21.87
C ILE A 603 -97.97 -13.24 -22.55
N ASP A 604 -98.53 -14.44 -22.66
CA ASP A 604 -99.88 -14.67 -23.16
C ASP A 604 -100.80 -15.05 -21.99
N LEU A 605 -101.79 -14.21 -21.72
CA LEU A 605 -102.79 -14.41 -20.66
C LEU A 605 -104.04 -15.15 -21.17
N GLY A 606 -104.03 -15.63 -22.42
CA GLY A 606 -105.11 -16.40 -23.04
C GLY A 606 -106.33 -15.56 -23.45
N THR A 607 -107.44 -16.25 -23.71
CA THR A 607 -108.69 -15.62 -24.17
C THR A 607 -109.68 -15.44 -23.03
N GLN A 608 -110.22 -14.24 -22.86
CA GLN A 608 -111.30 -13.95 -21.90
C GLN A 608 -112.59 -13.55 -22.62
N THR A 609 -113.69 -14.21 -22.29
CA THR A 609 -115.01 -13.88 -22.82
C THR A 609 -115.60 -12.65 -22.13
N VAL A 610 -116.06 -11.66 -22.90
CA VAL A 610 -116.69 -10.42 -22.42
C VAL A 610 -118.10 -10.28 -23.01
N PRO A 611 -119.18 -10.50 -22.23
CA PRO A 611 -120.56 -10.45 -22.72
C PRO A 611 -121.12 -9.01 -22.76
N GLY A 612 -121.85 -8.64 -23.82
CA GLY A 612 -122.35 -7.28 -24.07
C GLY A 612 -123.85 -7.10 -24.26
N GLY A 613 -124.69 -8.10 -23.96
CA GLY A 613 -126.14 -7.94 -24.07
C GLY A 613 -126.58 -7.54 -25.49
N SER A 614 -127.16 -6.34 -25.66
CA SER A 614 -127.71 -5.85 -26.94
C SER A 614 -126.79 -4.94 -27.77
N THR A 615 -125.58 -4.63 -27.28
CA THR A 615 -124.58 -3.77 -27.97
C THR A 615 -123.18 -4.31 -27.74
N GLU A 616 -122.22 -4.04 -28.63
CA GLU A 616 -120.85 -4.50 -28.41
C GLU A 616 -120.29 -3.97 -27.07
N PRO A 617 -119.76 -4.83 -26.17
CA PRO A 617 -119.21 -4.37 -24.90
C PRO A 617 -117.86 -3.66 -25.10
N PRO A 618 -117.53 -2.65 -24.25
CA PRO A 618 -116.21 -2.03 -24.30
C PRO A 618 -115.11 -3.04 -23.96
N THR A 619 -113.95 -2.93 -24.60
CA THR A 619 -112.80 -3.80 -24.29
C THR A 619 -112.26 -3.47 -22.89
N PRO A 620 -112.12 -4.44 -21.97
CA PRO A 620 -111.54 -4.19 -20.65
C PRO A 620 -110.12 -3.60 -20.73
N MET A 621 -109.82 -2.61 -19.89
CA MET A 621 -108.49 -2.00 -19.77
C MET A 621 -107.79 -2.46 -18.48
N GLU A 622 -107.22 -3.66 -18.50
CA GLU A 622 -106.61 -4.30 -17.33
C GLU A 622 -105.12 -3.92 -17.13
N THR A 623 -104.82 -2.62 -17.23
CA THR A 623 -103.44 -2.10 -17.16
C THR A 623 -102.67 -2.61 -15.95
N SER A 624 -103.31 -2.65 -14.77
CA SER A 624 -102.68 -3.06 -13.51
C SER A 624 -102.37 -4.56 -13.47
N LEU A 625 -103.22 -5.41 -14.05
CA LEU A 625 -102.99 -6.85 -14.14
C LEU A 625 -101.82 -7.13 -15.08
N PHE A 626 -101.85 -6.55 -16.29
CA PHE A 626 -100.81 -6.76 -17.29
C PHE A 626 -99.45 -6.22 -16.82
N GLN A 627 -99.42 -5.12 -16.05
CA GLN A 627 -98.19 -4.61 -15.43
C GLN A 627 -97.64 -5.57 -14.36
N ALA A 628 -98.49 -6.10 -13.48
CA ALA A 628 -98.08 -7.05 -12.44
C ALA A 628 -97.52 -8.35 -13.02
N GLU A 629 -98.14 -8.88 -14.07
CA GLU A 629 -97.65 -10.09 -14.77
C GLU A 629 -96.34 -9.83 -15.52
N ALA A 630 -96.19 -8.67 -16.18
CA ALA A 630 -94.93 -8.26 -16.79
C ALA A 630 -93.80 -8.12 -15.76
N GLU A 631 -94.09 -7.56 -14.58
CA GLU A 631 -93.13 -7.41 -13.48
C GLU A 631 -92.74 -8.75 -12.84
N ALA A 632 -93.63 -9.74 -12.81
CA ALA A 632 -93.35 -11.05 -12.24
C ALA A 632 -92.38 -11.90 -13.10
N VAL A 633 -92.38 -11.69 -14.43
CA VAL A 633 -91.58 -12.50 -15.39
C VAL A 633 -90.16 -11.95 -15.59
N VAL A 634 -89.98 -10.63 -15.53
CA VAL A 634 -88.66 -9.99 -15.71
C VAL A 634 -87.84 -10.09 -14.42
N GLN A 635 -86.83 -10.95 -14.42
CA GLN A 635 -85.88 -11.07 -13.29
C GLN A 635 -84.92 -9.87 -13.23
N GLU A 636 -84.14 -9.79 -12.15
CA GLU A 636 -83.07 -8.80 -12.02
C GLU A 636 -81.98 -9.01 -13.08
N ASN A 637 -81.26 -7.95 -13.44
CA ASN A 637 -80.17 -8.01 -14.41
C ASN A 637 -78.92 -8.62 -13.78
N ALA A 638 -78.13 -9.35 -14.56
CA ALA A 638 -76.79 -9.73 -14.14
C ALA A 638 -75.85 -8.53 -14.32
N VAL A 639 -75.12 -8.19 -13.26
CA VAL A 639 -74.17 -7.08 -13.21
C VAL A 639 -72.79 -7.58 -12.76
N ASN A 640 -71.72 -7.02 -13.30
CA ASN A 640 -70.36 -7.33 -12.88
C ASN A 640 -69.52 -6.07 -12.75
N ASN A 641 -68.72 -6.01 -11.69
CA ASN A 641 -67.71 -4.96 -11.56
C ASN A 641 -66.60 -5.13 -12.61
N ASP A 642 -65.73 -4.13 -12.67
CA ASP A 642 -64.34 -4.33 -13.07
C ASP A 642 -63.62 -5.36 -12.18
N LYS A 643 -62.42 -5.76 -12.57
CA LYS A 643 -61.58 -6.69 -11.80
C LYS A 643 -60.33 -5.99 -11.29
N VAL A 644 -60.01 -6.19 -10.02
CA VAL A 644 -58.72 -5.83 -9.42
C VAL A 644 -58.27 -6.96 -8.51
N VAL A 645 -57.08 -7.50 -8.77
CA VAL A 645 -56.40 -8.46 -7.88
C VAL A 645 -55.04 -7.88 -7.53
N PHE A 646 -54.78 -7.71 -6.23
CA PHE A 646 -53.52 -7.17 -5.71
C PHE A 646 -52.85 -8.21 -4.82
N ASN A 647 -51.60 -8.56 -5.11
CA ASN A 647 -50.85 -9.61 -4.40
C ASN A 647 -51.66 -10.92 -4.23
N GLY A 648 -52.39 -11.33 -5.28
CA GLY A 648 -53.25 -12.52 -5.28
C GLY A 648 -54.58 -12.38 -4.52
N THR A 649 -54.84 -11.24 -3.87
CA THR A 649 -56.11 -10.96 -3.18
C THR A 649 -57.05 -10.17 -4.09
N THR A 650 -58.27 -10.66 -4.27
CA THR A 650 -59.30 -9.96 -5.06
C THR A 650 -59.80 -8.72 -4.31
N ILE A 651 -59.45 -7.54 -4.81
CA ILE A 651 -59.91 -6.24 -4.30
C ILE A 651 -61.25 -5.87 -4.93
N MET A 652 -61.42 -6.14 -6.23
CA MET A 652 -62.67 -5.94 -6.96
C MET A 652 -63.00 -7.19 -7.75
N ASN A 653 -64.17 -7.78 -7.45
CA ASN A 653 -64.62 -9.05 -8.03
C ASN A 653 -65.58 -8.80 -9.19
N ASN A 654 -65.25 -9.33 -10.37
CA ASN A 654 -66.05 -9.24 -11.59
C ASN A 654 -66.99 -10.42 -11.82
N THR A 655 -67.21 -11.28 -10.82
CA THR A 655 -68.19 -12.36 -10.90
C THR A 655 -69.59 -11.77 -11.03
N PRO A 656 -70.43 -12.23 -12.00
CA PRO A 656 -71.78 -11.73 -12.17
C PRO A 656 -72.64 -11.88 -10.90
N ALA A 657 -73.34 -10.82 -10.52
CA ALA A 657 -74.29 -10.76 -9.42
C ALA A 657 -75.63 -10.20 -9.91
N GLN A 658 -76.71 -10.43 -9.17
CA GLN A 658 -78.04 -9.92 -9.54
C GLN A 658 -78.23 -8.51 -9.00
N LYS A 659 -78.68 -7.57 -9.85
CA LYS A 659 -79.01 -6.16 -9.53
C LYS A 659 -77.84 -5.27 -9.09
N GLU A 660 -77.09 -5.69 -8.08
CA GLU A 660 -75.99 -4.93 -7.48
C GLU A 660 -74.75 -5.82 -7.35
N ALA A 661 -73.64 -5.36 -7.93
CA ALA A 661 -72.38 -6.07 -7.84
C ALA A 661 -71.69 -5.84 -6.49
N PRO A 662 -70.83 -6.77 -6.02
CA PRO A 662 -70.20 -6.67 -4.71
C PRO A 662 -69.40 -5.37 -4.53
N ARG A 663 -69.47 -4.76 -3.35
CA ARG A 663 -68.66 -3.56 -3.04
C ARG A 663 -67.16 -3.90 -3.04
N PRO A 664 -66.30 -3.12 -3.73
CA PRO A 664 -64.86 -3.31 -3.75
C PRO A 664 -64.23 -3.12 -2.37
N GLY A 665 -63.14 -3.85 -2.13
CA GLY A 665 -62.24 -3.65 -0.99
C GLY A 665 -61.26 -2.47 -1.21
N MET A 666 -60.35 -2.33 -0.25
CA MET A 666 -59.22 -1.39 -0.32
C MET A 666 -57.92 -2.16 -0.54
N ILE A 667 -56.97 -1.55 -1.23
CA ILE A 667 -55.60 -2.07 -1.28
C ILE A 667 -55.03 -2.03 0.16
N PRO A 668 -54.40 -3.12 0.64
CA PRO A 668 -53.78 -3.15 1.98
C PRO A 668 -52.77 -2.03 2.18
N GLN A 669 -52.55 -1.62 3.43
CA GLN A 669 -51.53 -0.64 3.77
C GLN A 669 -50.12 -1.24 3.59
N PRO A 670 -49.16 -0.51 2.99
CA PRO A 670 -47.79 -0.97 2.84
C PRO A 670 -47.04 -0.98 4.19
N HIS A 671 -46.17 -1.97 4.36
CA HIS A 671 -45.22 -2.04 5.47
C HIS A 671 -43.85 -1.49 5.06
N MET A 672 -43.03 -1.10 6.04
CA MET A 672 -41.63 -0.78 5.81
C MET A 672 -40.89 -2.01 5.29
N ILE A 673 -39.97 -1.80 4.35
CA ILE A 673 -39.04 -2.83 3.90
C ILE A 673 -38.13 -3.29 5.05
N GLY A 674 -37.59 -4.50 4.94
CA GLY A 674 -36.57 -4.98 5.89
C GLY A 674 -35.25 -4.21 5.75
N ASP A 675 -34.46 -4.21 6.82
CA ASP A 675 -33.21 -3.43 6.93
C ASP A 675 -32.17 -3.74 5.84
N ASP A 676 -32.21 -4.94 5.26
CA ASP A 676 -31.28 -5.41 4.24
C ASP A 676 -31.75 -5.18 2.79
N VAL A 677 -32.96 -4.65 2.61
CA VAL A 677 -33.54 -4.49 1.27
C VAL A 677 -32.80 -3.41 0.49
N LEU A 678 -32.66 -2.21 1.03
CA LEU A 678 -31.85 -1.14 0.43
C LEU A 678 -30.62 -0.90 1.32
N TYR A 679 -29.67 -1.82 1.24
CA TYR A 679 -28.46 -1.80 2.05
C TYR A 679 -27.24 -2.19 1.21
N GLN A 680 -26.17 -1.43 1.35
CA GLN A 680 -24.87 -1.73 0.75
C GLN A 680 -23.77 -1.32 1.72
N ASN A 681 -22.81 -2.22 1.93
CA ASN A 681 -21.64 -2.01 2.78
C ASN A 681 -20.34 -2.11 1.97
N ARG A 682 -19.18 -2.03 2.64
CA ARG A 682 -17.86 -2.01 2.00
C ARG A 682 -17.72 -0.89 0.96
N LEU A 683 -18.29 0.27 1.28
CA LEU A 683 -18.14 1.48 0.49
C LEU A 683 -16.85 2.17 0.93
N THR A 684 -15.71 1.72 0.40
CA THR A 684 -14.38 2.21 0.80
C THR A 684 -14.18 3.67 0.42
N ILE A 685 -13.79 4.49 1.40
CA ILE A 685 -13.43 5.89 1.17
C ILE A 685 -12.09 5.92 0.44
N GLN A 686 -12.06 6.51 -0.76
CA GLN A 686 -10.85 6.59 -1.58
C GLN A 686 -9.72 7.36 -0.86
N ASN A 687 -8.51 6.80 -0.87
CA ASN A 687 -7.33 7.36 -0.22
C ASN A 687 -6.80 8.68 -0.79
N THR A 688 -7.38 9.19 -1.87
CA THR A 688 -7.06 10.50 -2.46
C THR A 688 -7.99 11.62 -1.96
N LEU A 689 -9.05 11.29 -1.20
CA LEU A 689 -9.99 12.26 -0.68
C LEU A 689 -9.38 13.00 0.52
N MET A 690 -9.11 14.29 0.34
CA MET A 690 -8.58 15.16 1.38
C MET A 690 -9.52 15.25 2.58
N ASN A 691 -8.94 15.49 3.75
CA ASN A 691 -9.69 15.82 4.96
C ASN A 691 -10.72 16.93 4.71
N ARG A 692 -11.99 16.66 4.99
CA ARG A 692 -13.11 17.62 4.88
C ARG A 692 -14.16 17.34 5.94
N ALA A 693 -14.54 18.37 6.68
CA ALA A 693 -15.54 18.29 7.73
C ALA A 693 -16.96 18.38 7.15
N ASP A 694 -17.90 17.72 7.81
CA ASP A 694 -19.35 17.89 7.67
C ASP A 694 -19.84 17.86 6.22
N GLN A 695 -19.28 16.97 5.38
CA GLN A 695 -19.68 16.90 4.00
C GLN A 695 -21.12 16.38 3.92
N PRO A 696 -22.03 17.14 3.28
CA PRO A 696 -23.46 16.83 3.32
C PRO A 696 -23.76 15.56 2.55
N SER A 697 -24.69 14.77 3.09
CA SER A 697 -25.27 13.61 2.42
C SER A 697 -26.65 13.95 1.87
N THR A 698 -26.92 13.56 0.64
CA THR A 698 -28.25 13.70 0.01
C THR A 698 -28.69 12.37 -0.55
N GLY A 699 -29.98 12.19 -0.78
CA GLY A 699 -30.46 10.98 -1.45
C GLY A 699 -31.84 11.10 -2.03
N ASP A 700 -32.16 10.19 -2.94
CA ASP A 700 -33.45 10.06 -3.59
C ASP A 700 -33.86 8.59 -3.62
N ILE A 701 -35.16 8.33 -3.45
CA ILE A 701 -35.76 7.00 -3.62
C ILE A 701 -36.74 7.02 -4.78
N PHE A 702 -36.75 5.94 -5.55
CA PHE A 702 -37.48 5.83 -6.81
C PHE A 702 -38.48 4.68 -6.74
N TYR A 703 -39.71 4.99 -7.14
CA TYR A 703 -40.82 4.04 -7.20
C TYR A 703 -41.36 3.95 -8.63
N GLY A 704 -41.40 2.73 -9.18
CA GLY A 704 -41.86 2.46 -10.54
C GLY A 704 -43.34 2.12 -10.58
N LEU A 705 -44.11 2.73 -11.48
CA LEU A 705 -45.52 2.39 -11.67
C LEU A 705 -45.65 0.96 -12.22
N LEU A 706 -46.52 0.15 -11.62
CA LEU A 706 -46.78 -1.20 -12.11
C LEU A 706 -47.55 -1.18 -13.45
N PRO A 707 -47.32 -2.18 -14.31
CA PRO A 707 -48.19 -2.44 -15.44
C PRO A 707 -49.61 -2.79 -14.95
N GLU A 708 -50.60 -2.69 -15.85
CA GLU A 708 -52.03 -2.89 -15.51
C GLU A 708 -52.60 -1.81 -14.56
N ASN A 709 -51.98 -0.63 -14.49
CA ASN A 709 -52.60 0.57 -13.95
C ASN A 709 -53.73 1.07 -14.87
N VAL A 710 -54.69 1.81 -14.31
CA VAL A 710 -55.82 2.38 -15.08
C VAL A 710 -55.85 3.88 -14.81
N ASN A 711 -55.79 4.67 -15.88
CA ASN A 711 -55.65 6.14 -15.81
C ASN A 711 -54.52 6.57 -14.86
N GLY A 712 -53.41 5.82 -14.85
CA GLY A 712 -52.31 6.01 -13.90
C GLY A 712 -51.34 7.14 -14.25
N GLY A 713 -50.48 7.49 -13.30
CA GLY A 713 -49.49 8.56 -13.41
C GLY A 713 -48.14 8.15 -14.02
N GLN A 714 -47.08 8.81 -13.57
CA GLN A 714 -45.69 8.51 -13.93
C GLN A 714 -44.94 7.91 -12.72
N ASN A 715 -43.75 7.37 -12.95
CA ASN A 715 -42.85 6.94 -11.87
C ASN A 715 -42.61 8.07 -10.86
N GLN A 716 -42.48 7.71 -9.59
CA GLN A 716 -42.35 8.67 -8.48
C GLN A 716 -40.91 8.74 -7.97
N ARG A 717 -40.50 9.95 -7.58
CA ARG A 717 -39.22 10.24 -6.95
C ARG A 717 -39.47 11.03 -5.68
N PHE A 718 -38.83 10.61 -4.59
CA PHE A 718 -38.89 11.31 -3.32
C PHE A 718 -37.47 11.54 -2.79
N SER A 719 -37.22 12.71 -2.20
CA SER A 719 -35.94 12.97 -1.53
C SER A 719 -35.91 12.31 -0.17
N ILE A 720 -34.72 11.89 0.26
CA ILE A 720 -34.47 11.24 1.55
C ILE A 720 -34.00 12.31 2.54
N PRO A 721 -34.83 12.73 3.51
CA PRO A 721 -34.45 13.77 4.45
C PRO A 721 -33.51 13.23 5.53
N GLY A 722 -32.62 14.09 6.04
CA GLY A 722 -31.91 13.85 7.29
C GLY A 722 -30.79 12.80 7.26
N ILE A 723 -30.24 12.47 6.09
CA ILE A 723 -29.04 11.62 6.03
C ILE A 723 -27.88 12.37 6.72
N ASN A 724 -27.20 11.69 7.65
CA ASN A 724 -26.11 12.30 8.42
C ASN A 724 -24.95 12.76 7.50
N PRO A 725 -24.24 13.85 7.85
CA PRO A 725 -23.02 14.24 7.14
C PRO A 725 -21.87 13.26 7.44
N VAL A 726 -20.82 13.36 6.64
CA VAL A 726 -19.57 12.59 6.81
C VAL A 726 -18.37 13.54 6.86
N THR A 727 -17.56 13.41 7.91
CA THR A 727 -16.28 14.09 8.08
C THR A 727 -15.16 13.12 7.72
N VAL A 728 -14.44 13.38 6.63
CA VAL A 728 -13.24 12.61 6.27
C VAL A 728 -12.06 13.19 7.04
N HIS A 729 -11.38 12.38 7.84
CA HIS A 729 -10.21 12.79 8.61
C HIS A 729 -9.20 11.64 8.76
N THR A 730 -8.17 11.65 7.94
CA THR A 730 -7.12 10.63 7.92
C THR A 730 -6.00 10.98 8.92
N PRO A 731 -5.79 10.16 9.97
CA PRO A 731 -4.88 10.48 11.06
C PRO A 731 -3.44 10.04 10.76
N VAL A 732 -2.49 10.87 11.16
CA VAL A 732 -1.06 10.57 11.29
C VAL A 732 -0.53 11.13 12.61
N VAL A 733 0.47 10.46 13.15
CA VAL A 733 1.16 10.82 14.39
C VAL A 733 2.67 10.79 14.17
N ASN A 734 3.42 11.51 15.01
CA ASN A 734 4.87 11.55 14.98
C ASN A 734 5.41 11.74 16.41
N TYR A 735 5.98 10.68 16.95
CA TYR A 735 6.62 10.66 18.29
C TYR A 735 8.02 10.10 18.12
N ALA A 736 8.84 10.83 17.38
CA ALA A 736 10.15 10.36 16.96
C ALA A 736 11.12 10.32 18.14
N TRP A 737 12.12 9.47 18.03
CA TRP A 737 13.13 9.29 19.06
C TRP A 737 14.49 9.00 18.43
N VAL A 738 15.55 9.45 19.10
CA VAL A 738 16.94 9.21 18.70
C VAL A 738 17.69 8.65 19.89
N SER A 739 18.52 7.63 19.66
CA SER A 739 19.33 7.01 20.71
C SER A 739 20.36 7.97 21.30
N ASP A 740 20.58 7.85 22.60
CA ASP A 740 21.54 8.65 23.37
C ASP A 740 22.75 7.81 23.77
N ASP A 741 23.92 8.09 23.20
CA ASP A 741 25.16 7.33 23.44
C ASP A 741 25.99 7.89 24.62
N GLN A 742 25.34 7.99 25.79
CA GLN A 742 25.97 8.44 27.04
C GLN A 742 27.25 7.68 27.42
N PRO A 743 27.37 6.34 27.23
CA PRO A 743 28.57 5.59 27.62
C PRO A 743 29.86 6.03 26.91
N HIS A 744 29.74 6.77 25.80
CA HIS A 744 30.86 7.28 25.01
C HIS A 744 30.99 8.82 25.06
N ASN A 745 30.22 9.47 25.93
CA ASN A 745 30.21 10.92 26.09
C ASN A 745 31.34 11.41 27.02
N GLN A 746 32.40 11.98 26.44
CA GLN A 746 33.58 12.48 27.14
C GLN A 746 33.50 13.94 27.61
N LYS A 747 32.35 14.61 27.45
CA LYS A 747 32.23 16.04 27.78
C LYS A 747 32.49 16.31 29.25
N THR A 748 33.18 17.40 29.54
CA THR A 748 33.32 17.92 30.92
C THR A 748 31.96 18.26 31.55
N LYS A 749 31.02 18.75 30.73
CA LYS A 749 29.64 19.05 31.12
C LYS A 749 28.69 18.53 30.04
N PRO A 750 28.20 17.29 30.15
CA PRO A 750 27.19 16.73 29.25
C PRO A 750 25.88 17.50 29.31
N ASP A 751 25.17 17.63 28.19
CA ASP A 751 23.80 18.18 28.15
C ASP A 751 22.78 17.09 28.55
N PRO A 752 22.00 17.26 29.64
CA PRO A 752 21.07 16.24 30.10
C PRO A 752 19.76 16.15 29.30
N VAL A 753 19.48 17.09 28.38
CA VAL A 753 18.23 17.13 27.60
C VAL A 753 18.44 16.85 26.10
N ARG A 754 19.67 16.54 25.68
CA ARG A 754 20.02 16.21 24.30
C ARG A 754 20.60 14.80 24.23
N ALA A 755 20.18 14.05 23.23
CA ALA A 755 20.82 12.77 22.96
C ALA A 755 22.25 12.99 22.44
N ALA A 756 23.23 12.30 23.01
CA ALA A 756 24.62 12.34 22.61
C ALA A 756 24.82 11.50 21.34
N LEU A 757 25.29 12.15 20.26
CA LEU A 757 25.72 11.50 19.03
C LEU A 757 27.24 11.60 18.92
N ILE A 758 27.92 10.47 18.85
CA ILE A 758 29.39 10.42 18.85
C ILE A 758 29.92 10.25 17.43
N LEU A 759 30.91 11.05 17.05
CA LEU A 759 31.52 10.97 15.71
C LEU A 759 32.04 9.55 15.39
N GLU A 760 31.73 9.08 14.17
CA GLU A 760 32.01 7.72 13.63
C GLU A 760 31.25 6.56 14.28
N ARG A 761 30.30 6.83 15.17
CA ARG A 761 29.48 5.79 15.80
C ARG A 761 28.08 5.72 15.19
N PRO A 762 27.47 4.52 15.18
CA PRO A 762 26.09 4.37 14.77
C PRO A 762 25.15 4.95 15.83
N PHE A 763 24.00 5.46 15.39
CA PHE A 763 22.90 5.87 16.25
C PHE A 763 21.57 5.41 15.63
N LEU A 764 20.60 5.15 16.49
CA LEU A 764 19.28 4.65 16.12
C LEU A 764 18.28 5.81 16.05
N VAL A 765 17.52 5.84 14.97
CA VAL A 765 16.36 6.72 14.80
C VAL A 765 15.11 5.86 14.80
N ARG A 766 14.13 6.22 15.64
CA ARG A 766 12.83 5.55 15.72
C ARG A 766 11.72 6.51 15.29
N ILE A 767 10.93 6.11 14.30
CA ILE A 767 9.75 6.84 13.83
C ILE A 767 8.53 5.92 13.99
N PRO A 768 7.85 5.94 15.14
CA PRO A 768 6.69 5.09 15.39
C PRO A 768 5.49 5.54 14.56
N THR A 769 4.66 4.57 14.18
CA THR A 769 3.34 4.81 13.56
C THR A 769 2.21 4.83 14.60
N SER A 770 2.56 4.59 15.87
CA SER A 770 1.64 4.57 16.99
C SER A 770 1.85 5.75 17.92
N GLY A 771 0.77 6.17 18.56
CA GLY A 771 0.78 7.24 19.55
C GLY A 771 -0.61 7.83 19.75
N GLN A 772 -0.70 8.85 20.60
CA GLN A 772 -1.94 9.56 20.89
C GLN A 772 -2.34 10.46 19.71
N HIS A 773 -3.59 10.39 19.29
CA HIS A 773 -4.24 11.35 18.38
C HIS A 773 -5.41 12.02 19.10
N LEU A 774 -6.55 12.24 18.44
CA LEU A 774 -7.79 12.72 19.05
C LEU A 774 -8.27 11.79 20.17
N ASP A 775 -9.01 12.34 21.14
CA ASP A 775 -9.56 11.57 22.26
C ASP A 775 -10.52 10.48 21.79
N GLY A 776 -10.20 9.21 22.09
CA GLY A 776 -10.96 8.05 21.59
C GLY A 776 -12.38 7.94 22.15
N VAL A 777 -12.70 8.63 23.25
CA VAL A 777 -14.05 8.67 23.81
C VAL A 777 -14.95 9.59 22.99
N ARG A 778 -14.44 10.76 22.57
CA ARG A 778 -15.16 11.72 21.72
C ARG A 778 -15.07 11.42 20.22
N TYR A 779 -13.99 10.76 19.80
CA TYR A 779 -13.72 10.37 18.42
C TYR A 779 -13.46 8.85 18.39
N PRO A 780 -14.53 8.02 18.40
CA PRO A 780 -14.39 6.58 18.31
C PRO A 780 -13.51 6.18 17.13
N GLY A 781 -12.62 5.22 17.35
CA GLY A 781 -11.65 4.79 16.35
C GLY A 781 -10.42 5.69 16.24
N TYR A 782 -10.30 6.77 17.02
CA TYR A 782 -9.04 7.48 17.27
C TYR A 782 -8.49 7.12 18.68
N GLY A 783 -7.58 7.92 19.25
CA GLY A 783 -6.95 7.67 20.55
C GLY A 783 -5.47 7.29 20.46
N ASN A 784 -4.95 6.62 21.49
CA ASN A 784 -3.60 6.08 21.51
C ASN A 784 -3.55 4.68 20.87
N ARG A 785 -3.07 4.59 19.62
CA ARG A 785 -2.98 3.32 18.88
C ARG A 785 -2.04 3.44 17.68
N ASP A 786 -1.92 2.36 16.92
CA ASP A 786 -1.23 2.35 15.63
C ASP A 786 -2.09 2.95 14.50
N TYR A 787 -1.47 3.84 13.73
CA TYR A 787 -2.04 4.54 12.58
C TYR A 787 -1.31 4.23 11.28
N GLY A 788 -0.34 3.30 11.28
CA GLY A 788 0.50 3.01 10.11
C GLY A 788 -0.26 2.73 8.82
N LYS A 789 -1.49 2.18 8.90
CA LYS A 789 -2.40 1.99 7.76
C LYS A 789 -2.62 3.27 6.93
N TYR A 790 -2.61 4.44 7.56
CA TYR A 790 -2.98 5.71 6.93
C TYR A 790 -1.79 6.57 6.50
N PHE A 791 -0.56 6.03 6.58
CA PHE A 791 0.65 6.77 6.25
C PHE A 791 0.99 6.59 4.77
N ARG A 792 1.23 7.70 4.08
CA ARG A 792 1.90 7.69 2.77
C ARG A 792 3.38 7.41 2.90
N SER A 793 4.02 8.11 3.83
CA SER A 793 5.47 8.07 4.03
C SER A 793 5.86 8.59 5.41
N LYS A 794 7.01 8.11 5.89
CA LYS A 794 7.72 8.63 7.06
C LYS A 794 9.03 9.24 6.60
N GLN A 795 9.40 10.39 7.14
CA GLN A 795 10.59 11.10 6.71
C GLN A 795 11.39 11.66 7.88
N VAL A 796 12.71 11.63 7.72
CA VAL A 796 13.68 12.27 8.63
C VAL A 796 14.58 13.20 7.82
N ARG A 797 14.96 14.33 8.40
CA ARG A 797 15.92 15.28 7.85
C ARG A 797 16.94 15.65 8.91
N PHE A 798 18.21 15.36 8.60
CA PHE A 798 19.34 15.68 9.47
C PHE A 798 19.91 17.05 9.10
N PRO A 799 20.30 17.88 10.08
CA PRO A 799 20.98 19.15 9.82
C PRO A 799 22.47 18.98 9.51
N PHE A 800 22.97 17.74 9.49
CA PHE A 800 24.34 17.33 9.20
C PHE A 800 24.33 16.10 8.28
N ASP A 801 25.47 15.79 7.66
CA ASP A 801 25.56 14.59 6.82
C ASP A 801 25.50 13.31 7.66
N VAL A 802 24.93 12.25 7.09
CA VAL A 802 24.88 10.92 7.69
C VAL A 802 25.14 9.84 6.64
N TYR A 803 25.55 8.67 7.09
CA TYR A 803 25.48 7.46 6.30
C TYR A 803 24.33 6.56 6.76
N THR A 804 23.80 5.73 5.85
CA THR A 804 23.05 4.54 6.24
C THR A 804 23.95 3.49 6.88
N ASP A 805 23.35 2.50 7.52
CA ASP A 805 24.07 1.42 8.18
C ASP A 805 25.14 0.76 7.29
N GLY A 806 26.26 0.37 7.90
CA GLY A 806 27.44 -0.15 7.21
C GLY A 806 28.14 0.83 6.26
N LYS A 807 27.83 2.13 6.34
CA LYS A 807 28.31 3.17 5.39
C LYS A 807 27.93 2.88 3.93
N SER A 808 26.80 2.21 3.71
CA SER A 808 26.33 1.75 2.40
C SER A 808 25.85 2.88 1.46
N SER A 809 25.35 3.98 2.02
CA SER A 809 24.86 5.14 1.27
C SER A 809 25.08 6.44 2.04
N PHE A 810 25.50 7.49 1.32
CA PHE A 810 25.72 8.83 1.86
C PHE A 810 24.47 9.70 1.70
N ILE A 811 24.08 10.39 2.77
CA ILE A 811 22.95 11.32 2.80
C ILE A 811 23.48 12.70 3.21
N PRO A 812 23.48 13.68 2.30
CA PRO A 812 23.86 15.05 2.61
C PRO A 812 22.93 15.71 3.62
N ALA A 813 23.46 16.65 4.40
CA ALA A 813 22.67 17.50 5.28
C ALA A 813 21.45 18.14 4.58
N GLN A 814 20.40 18.40 5.33
CA GLN A 814 19.16 19.05 4.88
C GLN A 814 18.37 18.27 3.82
N THR A 815 18.62 16.96 3.70
CA THR A 815 17.91 16.07 2.78
C THR A 815 16.82 15.27 3.50
N TRP A 816 15.59 15.27 2.96
CA TRP A 816 14.52 14.40 3.45
C TRP A 816 14.75 12.96 2.99
N VAL A 817 14.81 12.03 3.93
CA VAL A 817 14.99 10.60 3.70
C VAL A 817 13.69 9.88 3.98
N ASN A 818 13.21 9.07 3.03
CA ASN A 818 12.03 8.23 3.24
C ASN A 818 12.39 6.98 4.03
N ILE A 819 11.64 6.70 5.10
CA ILE A 819 11.70 5.47 5.86
C ILE A 819 10.44 4.65 5.55
N PRO A 820 10.56 3.35 5.24
CA PRO A 820 9.40 2.48 5.04
C PRO A 820 8.44 2.54 6.23
N VAL A 821 7.12 2.58 5.98
CA VAL A 821 6.11 2.74 7.04
C VAL A 821 6.21 1.64 8.10
N ASN A 822 6.41 0.39 7.66
CA ASN A 822 6.57 -0.79 8.53
C ASN A 822 7.93 -0.86 9.25
N GLN A 823 8.91 -0.05 8.87
CA GLN A 823 10.22 0.01 9.54
C GLN A 823 10.20 1.09 10.63
N LEU A 824 10.08 0.69 11.89
CA LEU A 824 10.04 1.65 13.01
C LEU A 824 11.41 2.21 13.36
N ASP A 825 12.45 1.40 13.25
CA ASP A 825 13.82 1.73 13.66
C ASP A 825 14.77 1.73 12.44
N THR A 826 15.65 2.72 12.37
CA THR A 826 16.67 2.86 11.32
C THR A 826 17.99 3.29 11.91
N THR A 827 19.06 2.55 11.61
CA THR A 827 20.43 2.89 12.04
C THR A 827 21.10 3.82 11.03
N PHE A 828 21.72 4.88 11.53
CA PHE A 828 22.56 5.80 10.78
C PHE A 828 23.95 5.87 11.40
N VAL A 829 24.96 6.24 10.60
CA VAL A 829 26.35 6.40 11.07
C VAL A 829 26.79 7.84 10.86
N LEU A 830 27.34 8.46 11.91
CA LEU A 830 27.78 9.85 11.86
C LEU A 830 29.19 9.95 11.24
N PRO A 831 29.39 10.72 10.16
CA PRO A 831 30.72 10.96 9.59
C PRO A 831 31.63 11.74 10.54
N VAL A 832 32.95 11.56 10.41
CA VAL A 832 33.92 12.22 11.31
C VAL A 832 34.04 13.73 11.10
N TRP A 833 33.72 14.23 9.90
CA TRP A 833 33.88 15.64 9.52
C TRP A 833 32.74 16.55 9.92
N ILE A 834 31.72 16.02 10.60
CA ILE A 834 30.63 16.84 11.13
C ILE A 834 31.17 17.73 12.24
N ASP A 835 30.75 19.00 12.24
CA ASP A 835 31.10 19.93 13.30
C ASP A 835 30.39 19.55 14.61
N GLU A 836 31.14 19.53 15.71
CA GLU A 836 30.57 19.33 17.04
C GLU A 836 29.62 20.47 17.41
N GLY A 837 28.52 20.14 18.10
CA GLY A 837 27.55 21.15 18.55
C GLY A 837 26.14 20.62 18.77
N ALA A 838 25.25 21.55 19.12
CA ALA A 838 23.84 21.29 19.34
C ALA A 838 23.05 21.35 18.03
N TYR A 839 22.24 20.34 17.77
CA TYR A 839 21.43 20.20 16.55
C TYR A 839 19.97 19.83 16.86
N GLN A 840 19.12 19.97 15.86
CA GLN A 840 17.72 19.53 15.87
C GLN A 840 17.48 18.65 14.64
N ILE A 841 17.11 17.40 14.86
CA ILE A 841 16.72 16.48 13.78
C ILE A 841 15.22 16.63 13.58
N GLU A 842 14.79 16.79 12.33
CA GLU A 842 13.39 17.01 12.00
C GLU A 842 12.75 15.75 11.43
N PHE A 843 11.50 15.53 11.80
CA PHE A 843 10.71 14.39 11.39
C PHE A 843 9.38 14.85 10.83
N ARG A 844 8.88 14.16 9.82
CA ARG A 844 7.50 14.34 9.38
C ARG A 844 6.89 13.06 8.84
N ASN A 845 5.64 12.84 9.20
CA ASN A 845 4.84 11.70 8.78
C ASN A 845 3.64 12.22 8.00
N ILE A 846 3.46 11.72 6.79
CA ILE A 846 2.51 12.28 5.82
C ILE A 846 1.35 11.32 5.62
N ALA A 847 0.12 11.80 5.74
CA ALA A 847 -1.09 11.00 5.53
C ALA A 847 -1.23 10.54 4.07
N GLU A 848 -1.83 9.37 3.84
CA GLU A 848 -2.08 8.82 2.49
C GLU A 848 -2.87 9.76 1.59
N ASN A 849 -3.79 10.53 2.18
CA ASN A 849 -4.64 11.49 1.49
C ASN A 849 -4.08 12.93 1.46
N ALA A 850 -2.82 13.11 1.84
CA ALA A 850 -2.22 14.43 1.85
C ALA A 850 -2.16 15.01 0.42
N PRO A 851 -2.63 16.25 0.19
CA PRO A 851 -2.45 16.96 -1.08
C PRO A 851 -0.97 17.13 -1.45
N MET A 852 -0.68 17.63 -2.67
CA MET A 852 0.70 18.03 -3.03
C MET A 852 1.18 19.21 -2.18
N GLN A 853 0.30 20.17 -1.89
CA GLN A 853 0.53 21.28 -0.97
C GLN A 853 -0.20 20.97 0.33
N PHE A 854 0.54 20.74 1.39
CA PHE A 854 0.00 20.38 2.71
C PHE A 854 0.51 21.34 3.78
N THR A 855 -0.17 21.32 4.92
CA THR A 855 0.26 21.99 6.14
C THR A 855 0.56 20.94 7.22
N GLU A 856 1.32 21.35 8.22
CA GLU A 856 1.94 20.45 9.20
C GLU A 856 1.50 20.84 10.63
N GLN A 857 1.37 19.84 11.51
CA GLN A 857 1.07 20.03 12.93
C GLN A 857 2.05 19.20 13.79
N PRO A 858 2.55 19.73 14.92
CA PRO A 858 3.33 18.94 15.87
C PRO A 858 2.56 17.73 16.41
N ASP A 859 3.27 16.61 16.61
CA ASP A 859 2.85 15.34 17.23
C ASP A 859 1.76 14.54 16.48
N ALA A 860 0.69 15.20 16.05
CA ALA A 860 -0.45 14.59 15.41
C ALA A 860 -1.25 15.62 14.62
N ASN A 861 -1.78 15.25 13.46
CA ASN A 861 -2.69 16.12 12.69
C ASN A 861 -4.11 16.11 13.30
N THR A 862 -4.26 16.64 14.53
CA THR A 862 -5.56 16.70 15.22
C THR A 862 -6.50 17.77 14.65
N ASP A 863 -5.95 18.82 14.04
CA ASP A 863 -6.72 19.74 13.20
C ASP A 863 -6.83 19.16 11.78
N LEU A 864 -8.06 19.05 11.28
CA LEU A 864 -8.35 18.46 9.98
C LEU A 864 -7.68 19.18 8.81
N THR A 865 -7.35 20.47 8.95
CA THR A 865 -6.64 21.22 7.90
C THR A 865 -5.23 20.72 7.63
N HIS A 866 -4.64 19.98 8.58
CA HIS A 866 -3.29 19.44 8.49
C HIS A 866 -3.31 17.97 8.02
N HIS A 867 -2.30 17.61 7.21
CA HIS A 867 -2.14 16.24 6.68
C HIS A 867 -0.80 15.61 7.06
N VAL A 868 -0.02 16.33 7.88
CA VAL A 868 1.33 15.94 8.27
C VAL A 868 1.50 16.15 9.75
N ALA A 869 2.04 15.13 10.43
CA ALA A 869 2.49 15.22 11.80
C ALA A 869 4.01 15.41 11.85
N THR A 870 4.50 16.42 12.55
CA THR A 870 5.93 16.75 12.67
C THR A 870 6.44 16.55 14.08
N ASP A 871 7.74 16.29 14.20
CA ASP A 871 8.44 16.24 15.48
C ASP A 871 9.89 16.71 15.29
N THR A 872 10.53 17.15 16.37
CA THR A 872 11.93 17.56 16.38
C THR A 872 12.64 16.99 17.59
N VAL A 873 13.76 16.29 17.38
CA VAL A 873 14.56 15.72 18.46
C VAL A 873 15.89 16.46 18.58
N ALA A 874 16.15 16.93 19.80
CA ALA A 874 17.37 17.67 20.14
C ALA A 874 18.54 16.71 20.39
N VAL A 875 19.66 16.94 19.70
CA VAL A 875 20.88 16.13 19.81
C VAL A 875 22.11 17.00 20.00
N GLU A 876 23.19 16.43 20.52
CA GLU A 876 24.53 17.04 20.58
C GLU A 876 25.53 16.12 19.88
N VAL A 877 26.22 16.62 18.85
CA VAL A 877 27.34 15.92 18.20
C VAL A 877 28.61 16.18 18.97
N ILE A 878 29.30 15.11 19.37
CA ILE A 878 30.44 15.16 20.28
C ILE A 878 31.63 14.41 19.67
N GLY A 879 32.80 15.04 19.77
CA GLY A 879 34.09 14.49 19.37
C GLY A 879 34.64 13.45 20.34
N ARG A 880 35.91 13.09 20.17
CA ARG A 880 36.59 12.10 21.02
C ARG A 880 38.04 12.48 21.30
N LEU A 881 38.55 12.05 22.44
CA LEU A 881 39.95 12.04 22.88
C LEU A 881 40.30 10.58 23.26
N TYR A 882 41.27 9.98 22.59
CA TYR A 882 41.47 8.53 22.63
C TYR A 882 42.87 8.09 22.17
N ASP A 883 43.15 6.79 22.24
CA ASP A 883 44.36 6.16 21.72
C ASP A 883 45.67 6.71 22.35
N PHE A 884 45.66 7.12 23.62
CA PHE A 884 46.90 7.49 24.30
C PHE A 884 47.86 6.30 24.32
N ARG A 885 49.11 6.52 23.87
CA ARG A 885 50.14 5.50 23.82
C ARG A 885 51.55 6.07 23.91
N ILE A 886 52.48 5.27 24.43
CA ILE A 886 53.92 5.55 24.38
C ILE A 886 54.50 4.96 23.09
N THR A 887 55.22 5.81 22.35
CA THR A 887 55.78 5.49 21.04
C THR A 887 57.29 5.31 21.04
N ASP A 888 57.99 5.81 22.06
CA ASP A 888 59.43 5.63 22.21
C ASP A 888 59.90 5.96 23.63
N ILE A 889 61.05 5.40 24.04
CA ILE A 889 61.74 5.71 25.30
C ILE A 889 63.23 5.88 24.98
N ALA A 890 63.82 6.98 25.42
CA ALA A 890 65.19 7.33 25.06
C ALA A 890 66.29 6.66 25.91
N ASP A 891 65.89 5.98 26.98
CA ASP A 891 66.78 5.10 27.74
C ASP A 891 67.29 3.99 26.80
N TYR A 892 68.62 3.82 26.75
CA TYR A 892 69.27 2.90 25.83
C TYR A 892 68.83 1.45 25.99
N HIS A 893 68.37 1.05 27.19
CA HIS A 893 67.82 -0.29 27.40
C HIS A 893 66.57 -0.53 26.53
N TRP A 894 65.82 0.52 26.22
CA TRP A 894 64.57 0.46 25.46
C TRP A 894 64.75 0.73 23.96
N GLU A 895 65.92 1.21 23.51
CA GLU A 895 66.11 1.63 22.11
C GLU A 895 65.79 0.49 21.13
N ARG A 896 66.19 -0.75 21.43
CA ARG A 896 65.90 -1.93 20.57
C ARG A 896 64.44 -2.40 20.60
N VAL A 897 63.63 -1.91 21.54
CA VAL A 897 62.19 -2.17 21.54
C VAL A 897 61.52 -1.34 20.46
N PHE A 898 61.90 -0.06 20.36
CA PHE A 898 61.24 0.92 19.49
C PHE A 898 61.96 1.17 18.18
N ARG A 899 63.26 0.86 18.05
CA ARG A 899 64.08 1.13 16.85
C ARG A 899 64.63 -0.14 16.22
N GLN A 900 64.63 -0.19 14.89
CA GLN A 900 65.12 -1.35 14.14
C GLN A 900 66.62 -1.59 14.35
N ARG A 901 67.39 -0.51 14.53
CA ARG A 901 68.84 -0.53 14.81
C ARG A 901 69.19 0.60 15.77
N PRO A 902 70.17 0.41 16.69
CA PRO A 902 70.65 1.49 17.55
C PRO A 902 71.05 2.73 16.73
N GLY A 903 70.67 3.93 17.18
CA GLY A 903 70.93 5.17 16.44
C GLY A 903 69.97 5.46 15.27
N SER A 904 69.21 4.48 14.75
CA SER A 904 68.30 4.70 13.61
C SER A 904 67.07 5.55 13.97
N PRO A 905 66.54 6.40 13.06
CA PRO A 905 65.22 7.01 13.20
C PRO A 905 64.07 6.03 12.90
N GLU A 906 64.32 4.87 12.28
CA GLU A 906 63.30 3.95 11.80
C GLU A 906 62.65 3.17 12.97
N PRO A 907 61.33 3.31 13.19
CA PRO A 907 60.65 2.60 14.26
C PRO A 907 60.44 1.11 13.94
N THR A 908 60.30 0.28 14.97
CA THR A 908 59.87 -1.13 14.86
C THR A 908 58.37 -1.28 14.62
N GLY A 909 57.59 -0.21 14.87
CA GLY A 909 56.13 -0.23 14.89
C GLY A 909 55.52 -0.61 16.25
N VAL A 910 56.36 -0.97 17.23
CA VAL A 910 55.93 -1.28 18.60
C VAL A 910 55.50 -0.01 19.32
N ASN A 911 54.35 -0.07 20.01
CA ASN A 911 53.83 0.99 20.88
C ASN A 911 53.25 0.36 22.15
N TYR A 912 53.25 1.10 23.25
CA TYR A 912 52.59 0.69 24.49
C TYR A 912 51.29 1.46 24.65
N TRP A 913 50.18 0.75 24.49
CA TRP A 913 48.84 1.30 24.49
C TRP A 913 48.24 1.37 25.87
N THR A 914 47.27 2.27 26.09
CA THR A 914 46.48 2.35 27.32
C THR A 914 45.99 0.98 27.81
N GLY A 915 45.52 0.13 26.91
CA GLY A 915 45.14 -1.25 27.22
C GLY A 915 45.05 -2.13 25.97
N THR A 916 44.25 -3.18 26.05
CA THR A 916 44.08 -4.17 24.98
C THR A 916 42.93 -3.86 24.03
N ASN A 917 42.19 -2.76 24.27
CA ASN A 917 41.01 -2.42 23.50
C ASN A 917 41.22 -1.16 22.66
N GLU A 918 40.40 -1.03 21.62
CA GLU A 918 40.26 0.15 20.78
C GLU A 918 39.41 1.22 21.46
N ILE A 919 39.20 2.35 20.77
CA ILE A 919 38.48 3.53 21.26
C ILE A 919 37.09 3.19 21.84
N ASP A 920 36.40 2.19 21.30
CA ASP A 920 35.02 1.82 21.66
C ASP A 920 34.94 0.52 22.47
N GLY A 921 36.08 -0.01 22.94
CA GLY A 921 36.14 -1.19 23.80
C GLY A 921 36.32 -2.53 23.07
N ASP A 922 36.32 -2.55 21.74
CA ASP A 922 36.62 -3.74 20.95
C ASP A 922 38.09 -4.16 21.10
N PRO A 923 38.46 -5.45 20.99
CA PRO A 923 39.85 -5.88 21.12
C PRO A 923 40.76 -5.28 20.02
N ARG A 924 41.84 -4.60 20.43
CA ARG A 924 42.87 -4.03 19.53
C ARG A 924 43.87 -5.06 19.01
N GLY A 925 43.98 -6.19 19.71
CA GLY A 925 44.89 -7.29 19.34
C GLY A 925 46.34 -7.13 19.81
N ASN A 926 46.69 -6.06 20.54
CA ASN A 926 47.97 -5.98 21.25
C ASN A 926 47.96 -6.88 22.49
N LEU A 927 49.10 -7.52 22.79
CA LEU A 927 49.27 -8.39 23.95
C LEU A 927 50.33 -7.82 24.90
N ALA A 928 50.33 -8.29 26.15
CA ALA A 928 51.42 -8.03 27.08
C ALA A 928 52.77 -8.43 26.45
N PRO A 929 53.84 -7.64 26.64
CA PRO A 929 53.93 -6.52 27.57
C PRO A 929 53.55 -5.15 26.99
N TYR A 930 53.01 -5.05 25.77
CA TYR A 930 52.77 -3.81 25.02
C TYR A 930 51.53 -3.01 25.48
N VAL A 931 51.40 -2.83 26.79
CA VAL A 931 50.33 -2.09 27.46
C VAL A 931 50.93 -1.18 28.55
N LEU A 932 50.22 -0.11 28.89
CA LEU A 932 50.59 0.81 29.96
C LEU A 932 50.20 0.25 31.35
N PRO A 933 50.93 0.67 32.41
CA PRO A 933 52.12 1.52 32.40
C PRO A 933 53.39 0.78 31.93
N ILE A 934 54.39 1.54 31.49
CA ILE A 934 55.78 1.05 31.39
C ILE A 934 56.31 0.85 32.82
N ARG A 935 56.65 -0.38 33.16
CA ARG A 935 57.13 -0.78 34.49
C ARG A 935 58.13 -1.94 34.39
N PRO A 936 58.77 -2.38 35.49
CA PRO A 936 59.44 -3.66 35.51
C PRO A 936 58.50 -4.76 35.00
N GLY A 937 58.99 -5.57 34.07
CA GLY A 937 58.22 -6.60 33.35
C GLY A 937 57.65 -6.13 32.01
N SER A 938 57.64 -4.83 31.72
CA SER A 938 57.14 -4.30 30.45
C SER A 938 58.15 -4.45 29.30
N HIS A 939 59.41 -4.76 29.57
CA HIS A 939 60.41 -4.96 28.50
C HIS A 939 60.25 -6.35 27.86
N PRO A 940 60.13 -6.49 26.53
CA PRO A 940 59.81 -7.76 25.86
C PRO A 940 60.95 -8.78 25.86
N VAL A 941 62.19 -8.35 26.10
CA VAL A 941 63.36 -9.23 26.18
C VAL A 941 63.55 -9.77 27.61
N GLN A 942 63.60 -11.09 27.75
CA GLN A 942 63.67 -11.82 29.04
C GLN A 942 64.79 -11.36 29.98
N GLY A 943 65.94 -10.93 29.46
CA GLY A 943 67.07 -10.43 30.26
C GLY A 943 66.88 -9.05 30.89
N TYR A 944 65.82 -8.31 30.52
CA TYR A 944 65.56 -6.93 30.94
C TYR A 944 64.29 -6.80 31.80
N ARG A 945 63.82 -7.90 32.39
CA ARG A 945 62.55 -7.93 33.13
C ARG A 945 62.50 -7.01 34.34
N ASN A 946 63.63 -6.71 34.98
CA ASN A 946 63.66 -5.80 36.14
C ASN A 946 63.91 -4.33 35.74
N VAL A 947 64.04 -4.04 34.44
CA VAL A 947 64.36 -2.70 33.96
C VAL A 947 63.11 -1.83 33.97
N ALA A 948 63.20 -0.70 34.69
CA ALA A 948 62.34 0.45 34.53
C ALA A 948 63.13 1.58 33.85
N VAL A 949 62.49 2.72 33.58
CA VAL A 949 63.16 3.86 32.94
C VAL A 949 64.01 4.59 33.98
N LYS A 950 65.25 5.01 33.68
CA LYS A 950 66.02 5.86 34.61
C LYS A 950 65.56 7.31 34.57
N THR A 951 65.62 8.03 35.69
CA THR A 951 65.28 9.47 35.73
C THR A 951 66.17 10.26 34.76
N GLY A 952 65.68 11.36 34.19
CA GLY A 952 66.39 12.12 33.15
C GLY A 952 66.14 11.65 31.72
N TYR A 953 65.84 10.36 31.49
CA TYR A 953 65.41 9.91 30.16
C TYR A 953 63.96 10.28 29.88
N HIS A 954 63.72 10.80 28.67
CA HIS A 954 62.37 11.14 28.21
C HIS A 954 61.71 9.97 27.48
N PHE A 955 60.40 9.86 27.61
CA PHE A 955 59.56 9.05 26.73
C PHE A 955 58.78 9.94 25.77
N LYS A 956 58.45 9.38 24.61
CA LYS A 956 57.63 9.99 23.56
C LYS A 956 56.26 9.32 23.58
N PHE A 957 55.22 10.11 23.33
CA PHE A 957 53.85 9.60 23.30
C PHE A 957 53.04 10.36 22.26
N ASP A 958 51.94 9.76 21.83
CA ASP A 958 50.89 10.43 21.08
C ASP A 958 49.51 10.09 21.61
N VAL A 959 48.56 10.98 21.33
CA VAL A 959 47.14 10.82 21.63
C VAL A 959 46.34 11.43 20.48
N LYS A 960 45.15 10.91 20.21
CA LYS A 960 44.31 11.35 19.10
C LYS A 960 43.08 12.07 19.57
N THR A 961 42.58 12.95 18.72
CA THR A 961 41.25 13.56 18.85
C THR A 961 40.44 13.41 17.57
N LYS A 962 39.11 13.35 17.69
CA LYS A 962 38.12 13.51 16.61
C LYS A 962 37.27 14.73 16.90
N GLY A 963 36.89 15.47 15.85
CA GLY A 963 36.01 16.62 15.93
C GLY A 963 36.76 17.95 15.79
N ASN A 964 36.24 18.99 16.44
CA ASN A 964 36.65 20.39 16.30
C ASN A 964 37.85 20.72 17.19
N MET A 965 38.95 19.99 16.99
CA MET A 965 40.24 20.15 17.70
C MET A 965 41.37 20.56 16.74
N PHE A 966 41.02 21.20 15.62
CA PHE A 966 41.93 21.61 14.55
C PHE A 966 42.22 23.12 14.52
N GLY A 967 41.67 23.91 15.44
CA GLY A 967 41.96 25.34 15.59
C GLY A 967 43.39 25.63 16.05
N LYS A 968 43.85 26.87 15.81
CA LYS A 968 45.22 27.31 16.14
C LYS A 968 45.53 27.30 17.64
N GLN A 969 44.53 27.62 18.44
CA GLN A 969 44.63 27.73 19.90
C GLN A 969 44.17 26.45 20.62
N ASP A 970 43.74 25.43 19.87
CA ASP A 970 43.35 24.16 20.47
C ASP A 970 44.58 23.44 21.03
N GLY A 971 44.36 22.64 22.05
CA GLY A 971 45.44 21.90 22.69
C GLY A 971 44.96 20.77 23.57
N ILE A 972 45.91 19.97 24.05
CA ILE A 972 45.66 18.96 25.09
C ILE A 972 46.42 19.36 26.34
N ARG A 973 45.70 19.58 27.43
CA ARG A 973 46.28 19.76 28.75
C ARG A 973 46.61 18.40 29.35
N ILE A 974 47.82 18.28 29.88
CA ILE A 974 48.27 17.13 30.64
C ILE A 974 48.70 17.62 32.02
N THR A 975 48.14 17.03 33.07
CA THR A 975 48.50 17.33 34.45
C THR A 975 49.16 16.09 35.07
N PRO A 976 50.50 16.07 35.18
CA PRO A 976 51.21 14.98 35.84
C PRO A 976 51.00 14.97 37.36
N THR A 977 50.89 13.78 37.93
CA THR A 977 50.98 13.54 39.38
C THR A 977 51.96 12.40 39.65
N PHE A 978 52.55 12.39 40.84
CA PHE A 978 53.68 11.52 41.16
C PHE A 978 53.38 10.63 42.36
N PHE A 979 53.70 9.34 42.20
CA PHE A 979 53.57 8.36 43.27
C PHE A 979 54.88 7.61 43.45
N TYR A 980 55.11 7.06 44.64
CA TYR A 980 56.21 6.15 44.93
C TYR A 980 55.66 4.77 45.26
N ILE A 981 56.32 3.74 44.73
CA ILE A 981 56.06 2.33 45.01
C ILE A 981 57.40 1.66 45.37
N PRO A 982 57.55 1.09 46.57
CA PRO A 982 58.75 0.33 46.94
C PRO A 982 58.96 -0.88 46.01
N LYS A 983 60.19 -1.43 45.95
CA LYS A 983 60.51 -2.59 45.08
C LYS A 983 59.66 -3.84 45.37
N ASP A 984 59.14 -3.98 46.59
CA ASP A 984 58.25 -5.08 46.98
C ASP A 984 56.79 -4.89 46.53
N GLY A 985 56.44 -3.74 45.95
CA GLY A 985 55.10 -3.42 45.44
C GLY A 985 54.03 -3.18 46.52
N THR A 986 54.38 -3.18 47.81
CA THR A 986 53.40 -3.29 48.91
C THR A 986 52.64 -2.00 49.23
N LYS A 987 53.22 -0.82 48.95
CA LYS A 987 52.65 0.49 49.36
C LYS A 987 52.80 1.57 48.30
N ARG A 988 51.72 1.88 47.58
CA ARG A 988 51.63 3.09 46.75
C ARG A 988 51.35 4.34 47.61
N GLN A 989 52.16 5.38 47.47
CA GLN A 989 51.95 6.67 48.16
C GLN A 989 52.20 7.85 47.23
N GLU A 990 51.43 8.94 47.37
CA GLU A 990 51.66 10.17 46.62
C GLU A 990 52.91 10.90 47.17
N VAL A 991 53.72 11.47 46.28
CA VAL A 991 55.01 12.10 46.64
C VAL A 991 55.17 13.48 46.06
N ASP A 992 55.94 14.31 46.77
CA ASP A 992 56.52 15.54 46.20
C ASP A 992 57.91 15.21 45.67
N LEU A 993 58.23 15.73 44.49
CA LEU A 993 59.53 15.55 43.83
C LEU A 993 60.33 16.84 43.89
N TYR A 994 61.62 16.72 44.18
CA TYR A 994 62.56 17.83 44.25
C TYR A 994 63.72 17.58 43.29
N TYR A 995 64.33 18.65 42.77
CA TYR A 995 65.51 18.57 41.92
C TYR A 995 66.45 19.76 42.15
N HIS A 996 67.67 19.65 41.64
CA HIS A 996 68.67 20.70 41.74
C HIS A 996 68.85 21.45 40.42
N ARG A 997 69.08 22.76 40.47
CA ARG A 997 69.44 23.58 39.30
C ARG A 997 70.58 24.55 39.65
N GLY A 998 71.79 24.21 39.21
CA GLY A 998 72.99 24.99 39.53
C GLY A 998 73.21 25.08 41.04
N GLN A 999 73.27 26.29 41.60
CA GLN A 999 73.38 26.50 43.05
C GLN A 999 72.05 26.39 43.81
N GLN A 1000 70.91 26.36 43.10
CA GLN A 1000 69.60 26.18 43.73
C GLN A 1000 69.38 24.69 44.00
N GLN A 1001 69.26 24.33 45.27
CA GLN A 1001 69.11 22.96 45.73
C GLN A 1001 67.65 22.71 46.14
N LEU A 1002 67.16 21.49 45.95
CA LEU A 1002 65.85 21.01 46.38
C LEU A 1002 64.71 21.94 45.95
N ILE A 1003 64.62 22.22 44.66
CA ILE A 1003 63.47 22.90 44.05
C ILE A 1003 62.34 21.89 43.94
N ARG A 1004 61.21 22.14 44.61
CA ARG A 1004 60.02 21.31 44.49
C ARG A 1004 59.37 21.49 43.12
N ILE A 1005 59.09 20.40 42.42
CA ILE A 1005 58.32 20.41 41.16
C ILE A 1005 56.94 21.04 41.40
N GLY A 1006 56.56 22.00 40.55
CA GLY A 1006 55.32 22.78 40.67
C GLY A 1006 55.31 23.88 41.73
N SER A 1007 56.44 24.12 42.40
CA SER A 1007 56.59 25.33 43.22
C SER A 1007 56.86 26.58 42.38
N ALA A 1008 56.74 27.76 42.99
CA ALA A 1008 57.10 29.02 42.33
C ALA A 1008 58.57 29.08 41.85
N GLN A 1009 59.46 28.25 42.42
CA GLN A 1009 60.88 28.17 42.06
C GLN A 1009 61.14 27.25 40.85
N ASP A 1010 60.22 26.33 40.56
CA ASP A 1010 60.28 25.44 39.40
C ASP A 1010 59.94 26.21 38.13
N VAL A 1011 60.96 26.84 37.54
CA VAL A 1011 60.86 27.60 36.28
C VAL A 1011 61.43 26.90 35.06
N GLU A 1012 61.71 25.59 35.17
CA GLU A 1012 62.33 24.83 34.08
C GLU A 1012 61.33 24.61 32.93
N LYS A 1013 61.73 24.98 31.70
CA LYS A 1013 60.86 24.87 30.52
C LYS A 1013 61.06 23.55 29.81
N ARG A 1014 59.95 22.91 29.42
CA ARG A 1014 59.94 21.68 28.62
C ARG A 1014 59.60 22.01 27.17
N TYR A 1015 60.33 21.39 26.25
CA TYR A 1015 60.16 21.61 24.82
C TYR A 1015 59.95 20.29 24.08
N VAL A 1016 59.20 20.36 22.99
CA VAL A 1016 58.93 19.26 22.07
C VAL A 1016 59.30 19.69 20.66
N VAL A 1017 59.92 18.80 19.91
CA VAL A 1017 60.17 18.95 18.47
C VAL A 1017 59.30 17.96 17.72
N LEU A 1018 58.38 18.44 16.87
CA LEU A 1018 57.40 17.58 16.19
C LEU A 1018 58.07 16.43 15.43
N ASN A 1019 59.04 16.74 14.57
CA ASN A 1019 59.76 15.74 13.77
C ASN A 1019 61.19 15.48 14.28
N ALA A 1020 61.30 15.01 15.52
CA ALA A 1020 62.58 14.54 16.07
C ALA A 1020 62.89 13.09 15.63
N ARG A 1021 64.17 12.67 15.71
CA ARG A 1021 64.63 11.29 15.39
C ARG A 1021 63.72 10.20 15.99
N LEU A 1022 63.37 10.34 17.27
CA LEU A 1022 62.58 9.36 18.02
C LEU A 1022 61.07 9.47 17.80
N ARG A 1023 60.58 10.46 17.05
CA ARG A 1023 59.18 10.49 16.58
C ARG A 1023 59.06 10.00 15.15
N ASN A 1024 59.97 10.48 14.29
CA ASN A 1024 60.02 10.16 12.87
C ASN A 1024 58.63 10.24 12.22
N VAL A 1025 57.99 11.42 12.32
CA VAL A 1025 56.59 11.61 11.90
C VAL A 1025 56.49 11.35 10.40
N PRO A 1026 55.50 10.56 9.93
CA PRO A 1026 55.35 10.26 8.51
C PRO A 1026 55.29 11.52 7.65
N GLY A 1027 56.04 11.53 6.53
CA GLY A 1027 56.12 12.69 5.64
C GLY A 1027 54.75 13.09 5.06
N MET A 1028 53.87 12.12 4.79
CA MET A 1028 52.50 12.38 4.33
C MET A 1028 51.68 13.15 5.37
N GLU A 1029 51.75 12.74 6.64
CA GLU A 1029 51.04 13.39 7.75
C GLU A 1029 51.51 14.83 7.98
N LEU A 1030 52.82 15.08 7.86
CA LEU A 1030 53.37 16.45 7.88
C LEU A 1030 52.88 17.28 6.68
N SER A 1031 52.83 16.67 5.50
CA SER A 1031 52.39 17.30 4.25
C SER A 1031 50.91 17.69 4.30
N ASP A 1032 50.04 16.81 4.80
CA ASP A 1032 48.61 17.05 4.98
C ASP A 1032 48.35 18.21 5.96
N THR A 1033 49.10 18.23 7.06
CA THR A 1033 49.04 19.30 8.06
C THR A 1033 49.49 20.64 7.47
N ALA A 1034 50.59 20.64 6.72
CA ALA A 1034 51.10 21.84 6.06
C ALA A 1034 50.11 22.41 5.03
N ARG A 1035 49.44 21.54 4.26
CA ARG A 1035 48.40 21.94 3.30
C ARG A 1035 47.23 22.63 3.99
N TYR A 1036 46.74 22.07 5.09
CA TYR A 1036 45.67 22.67 5.87
C TYR A 1036 46.08 24.04 6.43
N GLN A 1037 47.27 24.15 7.03
CA GLN A 1037 47.77 25.41 7.57
C GLN A 1037 47.92 26.47 6.48
N TYR A 1038 48.49 26.11 5.33
CA TYR A 1038 48.58 27.03 4.20
C TYR A 1038 47.19 27.54 3.77
N THR A 1039 46.20 26.65 3.70
CA THR A 1039 44.86 26.98 3.17
C THR A 1039 44.03 27.80 4.15
N HIS A 1040 44.02 27.44 5.43
CA HIS A 1040 43.11 27.98 6.44
C HIS A 1040 43.78 28.87 7.49
N GLU A 1041 45.08 28.71 7.72
CA GLU A 1041 45.78 29.40 8.79
C GLU A 1041 46.64 30.56 8.30
N TRP A 1042 47.15 30.49 7.08
CA TRP A 1042 48.01 31.55 6.53
C TRP A 1042 47.20 32.74 6.05
N THR A 1043 47.76 33.93 6.25
CA THR A 1043 47.14 35.16 5.75
C THR A 1043 47.15 35.19 4.22
N PRO A 1044 46.23 35.93 3.57
CA PRO A 1044 46.30 36.15 2.12
C PRO A 1044 47.67 36.67 1.67
N GLU A 1045 48.32 37.52 2.46
CA GLU A 1045 49.65 38.07 2.19
C GLU A 1045 50.74 36.99 2.21
N ASP A 1046 50.73 36.10 3.21
CA ASP A 1046 51.68 34.98 3.30
C ASP A 1046 51.55 34.02 2.10
N ARG A 1047 50.32 33.80 1.62
CA ARG A 1047 50.03 32.95 0.45
C ARG A 1047 50.42 33.57 -0.88
N GLN A 1048 50.68 34.87 -0.94
CA GLN A 1048 51.26 35.52 -2.13
C GLN A 1048 52.78 35.32 -2.20
N LEU A 1049 53.44 35.13 -1.06
CA LEU A 1049 54.90 35.00 -0.98
C LEU A 1049 55.41 33.58 -1.20
N TYR A 1050 54.55 32.57 -0.99
CA TYR A 1050 54.92 31.16 -1.09
C TYR A 1050 53.85 30.37 -1.83
N THR A 1051 54.26 29.41 -2.66
CA THR A 1051 53.34 28.40 -3.18
C THR A 1051 53.03 27.35 -2.11
N LEU A 1052 51.94 26.60 -2.29
CA LEU A 1052 51.60 25.46 -1.42
C LEU A 1052 52.77 24.46 -1.30
N GLU A 1053 53.42 24.11 -2.42
CA GLU A 1053 54.57 23.20 -2.42
C GLU A 1053 55.74 23.75 -1.59
N GLN A 1054 56.06 25.04 -1.73
CA GLN A 1054 57.10 25.69 -0.92
C GLN A 1054 56.73 25.71 0.57
N ALA A 1055 55.46 25.95 0.89
CA ALA A 1055 54.96 25.90 2.26
C ALA A 1055 55.09 24.49 2.86
N MET A 1056 54.75 23.45 2.10
CA MET A 1056 54.90 22.05 2.51
C MET A 1056 56.37 21.69 2.76
N VAL A 1057 57.27 22.00 1.83
CA VAL A 1057 58.71 21.75 1.99
C VAL A 1057 59.26 22.49 3.21
N ARG A 1058 58.89 23.76 3.40
CA ARG A 1058 59.29 24.56 4.57
C ARG A 1058 58.75 23.97 5.88
N PHE A 1059 57.51 23.46 5.87
CA PHE A 1059 56.93 22.82 7.04
C PHE A 1059 57.72 21.56 7.43
N VAL A 1060 57.93 20.66 6.47
CA VAL A 1060 58.62 19.39 6.68
C VAL A 1060 60.08 19.62 7.09
N THR A 1061 60.84 20.46 6.38
CA THR A 1061 62.30 20.59 6.58
C THR A 1061 62.71 21.59 7.66
N GLN A 1062 61.84 22.54 8.02
CA GLN A 1062 62.17 23.59 8.99
C GLN A 1062 61.19 23.63 10.15
N THR A 1063 59.90 23.85 9.88
CA THR A 1063 58.90 24.13 10.93
C THR A 1063 58.75 22.95 11.89
N SER A 1064 58.67 21.74 11.34
CA SER A 1064 58.52 20.50 12.13
C SER A 1064 59.73 20.18 13.02
N HIS A 1065 60.91 20.76 12.73
CA HIS A 1065 62.14 20.58 13.50
C HIS A 1065 62.36 21.67 14.56
N ARG A 1066 61.46 22.65 14.70
CA ARG A 1066 61.56 23.70 15.72
C ARG A 1066 61.15 23.20 17.11
N GLN A 1067 61.83 23.72 18.13
CA GLN A 1067 61.42 23.53 19.52
C GLN A 1067 60.14 24.30 19.81
N THR A 1068 59.15 23.59 20.32
CA THR A 1068 57.86 24.12 20.79
C THR A 1068 57.81 24.00 22.30
N TRP A 1069 57.55 25.11 22.99
CA TRP A 1069 57.39 25.10 24.44
C TRP A 1069 56.06 24.44 24.83
N THR A 1070 56.11 23.45 25.72
CA THR A 1070 54.92 22.66 26.10
C THR A 1070 54.57 22.76 27.58
N GLY A 1071 55.35 23.46 28.40
CA GLY A 1071 55.06 23.65 29.82
C GLY A 1071 56.26 23.40 30.72
N ARG A 1072 56.00 22.79 31.88
CA ARG A 1072 56.95 22.47 32.95
C ARG A 1072 56.79 21.00 33.38
N TYR A 1073 57.34 20.61 34.52
CA TYR A 1073 57.20 19.25 35.05
C TYR A 1073 55.81 19.00 35.68
N ASP A 1074 55.17 20.01 36.25
CA ASP A 1074 53.89 19.89 36.95
C ASP A 1074 52.65 20.11 36.06
N TRP A 1075 52.83 20.65 34.85
CA TRP A 1075 51.77 20.79 33.86
C TRP A 1075 52.33 20.91 32.45
N MET A 1076 51.55 20.43 31.46
CA MET A 1076 51.85 20.58 30.05
C MET A 1076 50.61 20.95 29.24
N ILE A 1077 50.83 21.65 28.13
CA ILE A 1077 49.87 21.81 27.05
C ILE A 1077 50.57 21.37 25.77
N LEU A 1078 49.92 20.47 25.01
CA LEU A 1078 50.32 20.14 23.65
C LEU A 1078 49.61 21.10 22.70
N PRO A 1079 50.29 22.11 22.13
CA PRO A 1079 49.64 23.08 21.26
C PRO A 1079 49.63 22.62 19.80
N SER A 1080 48.94 23.36 18.93
CA SER A 1080 48.77 23.05 17.51
C SER A 1080 50.08 22.87 16.72
N GLN A 1081 51.20 23.45 17.16
CA GLN A 1081 52.51 23.30 16.50
C GLN A 1081 53.09 21.88 16.57
N ILE A 1082 52.60 21.05 17.50
CA ILE A 1082 52.99 19.63 17.64
C ILE A 1082 51.81 18.70 17.40
N ARG A 1083 50.81 19.20 16.66
CA ARG A 1083 49.65 18.48 16.16
C ARG A 1083 49.80 18.22 14.67
N THR A 1084 49.29 17.09 14.22
CA THR A 1084 49.11 16.74 12.81
C THR A 1084 47.66 16.35 12.52
N LEU A 1085 47.29 16.42 11.24
CA LEU A 1085 45.95 16.09 10.75
C LEU A 1085 46.01 14.78 9.95
N ILE A 1086 45.15 13.83 10.29
CA ILE A 1086 45.22 12.44 9.83
C ILE A 1086 43.84 11.87 9.43
N GLY A 1087 42.87 12.74 9.16
CA GLY A 1087 41.54 12.31 8.73
C GLY A 1087 41.50 11.72 7.31
N PRO A 1088 40.33 11.23 6.88
CA PRO A 1088 40.16 10.67 5.55
C PRO A 1088 40.34 11.73 4.45
N LYS A 1089 40.94 11.31 3.33
CA LYS A 1089 41.18 12.13 2.13
C LYS A 1089 40.72 11.46 0.83
N THR A 1090 40.47 10.16 0.90
CA THR A 1090 39.98 9.32 -0.19
C THR A 1090 38.61 8.76 0.20
N ASP A 1091 37.87 8.26 -0.79
CA ASP A 1091 36.55 7.64 -0.57
C ASP A 1091 35.53 8.59 0.08
N LEU A 1092 35.75 9.90 -0.10
CA LEU A 1092 34.85 10.95 0.36
C LEU A 1092 33.71 11.15 -0.66
N PRO A 1093 32.46 11.28 -0.21
CA PRO A 1093 31.34 11.61 -1.07
C PRO A 1093 31.55 12.94 -1.81
N SER A 1094 30.93 13.05 -2.99
CA SER A 1094 30.96 14.29 -3.77
C SER A 1094 30.37 15.45 -2.96
N GLY A 1095 31.09 16.58 -2.91
CA GLY A 1095 30.69 17.78 -2.16
C GLY A 1095 31.28 17.88 -0.75
N VAL A 1096 31.90 16.83 -0.21
CA VAL A 1096 32.59 16.88 1.08
C VAL A 1096 33.93 17.59 0.94
N ASP A 1097 34.19 18.55 1.82
CA ASP A 1097 35.46 19.28 1.85
C ASP A 1097 36.60 18.38 2.39
N ILE A 1098 37.59 18.13 1.53
CA ILE A 1098 38.72 17.24 1.81
C ILE A 1098 39.58 17.78 2.97
N ASP A 1099 39.77 19.10 3.06
CA ASP A 1099 40.59 19.71 4.11
C ASP A 1099 39.88 19.64 5.46
N ARG A 1100 38.55 19.84 5.51
CA ARG A 1100 37.74 19.64 6.71
C ARG A 1100 37.70 18.19 7.16
N ALA A 1101 37.58 17.24 6.24
CA ALA A 1101 37.59 15.81 6.54
C ALA A 1101 38.96 15.34 7.05
N ASN A 1102 40.04 15.77 6.40
CA ASN A 1102 41.40 15.52 6.87
C ASN A 1102 41.64 16.14 8.26
N ALA A 1103 41.16 17.37 8.46
CA ALA A 1103 41.29 18.07 9.72
C ALA A 1103 40.45 17.48 10.85
N ALA A 1104 39.50 16.59 10.57
CA ALA A 1104 38.57 16.06 11.56
C ALA A 1104 39.19 15.08 12.57
N ILE A 1105 40.32 14.47 12.22
CA ILE A 1105 41.09 13.59 13.12
C ILE A 1105 42.47 14.19 13.28
N GLN A 1106 42.88 14.39 14.53
CA GLN A 1106 44.17 14.98 14.85
C GLN A 1106 44.99 14.05 15.72
N ARG A 1107 46.31 14.07 15.54
CA ARG A 1107 47.26 13.40 16.42
C ARG A 1107 48.14 14.46 17.09
N TRP A 1108 48.33 14.31 18.38
CA TRP A 1108 49.08 15.24 19.22
C TRP A 1108 50.32 14.54 19.76
N TYR A 1109 51.48 15.14 19.53
CA TYR A 1109 52.75 14.56 19.91
C TYR A 1109 53.27 15.17 21.21
N GLY A 1110 53.60 14.33 22.18
CA GLY A 1110 54.13 14.74 23.46
C GLY A 1110 55.50 14.18 23.75
N GLU A 1111 56.09 14.68 24.84
CA GLU A 1111 57.28 14.13 25.46
C GLU A 1111 57.38 14.58 26.89
N TYR A 1112 57.76 13.64 27.76
CA TYR A 1112 57.89 13.91 29.18
C TYR A 1112 59.08 13.17 29.75
N SER A 1113 59.67 13.75 30.79
CA SER A 1113 60.70 13.11 31.62
C SER A 1113 60.63 13.68 33.02
N LEU A 1114 61.18 12.95 33.98
CA LEU A 1114 61.60 13.55 35.24
C LEU A 1114 62.98 14.23 35.06
N PRO A 1115 63.38 15.17 35.95
CA PRO A 1115 64.77 15.61 36.06
C PRO A 1115 65.73 14.42 36.18
N ALA A 1116 67.02 14.61 35.85
CA ALA A 1116 68.01 13.53 35.92
C ALA A 1116 68.21 13.03 37.35
N ASP A 1117 68.38 13.95 38.30
CA ASP A 1117 68.46 13.63 39.72
C ASP A 1117 67.18 14.15 40.38
N VAL A 1118 66.42 13.23 41.00
CA VAL A 1118 65.14 13.52 41.63
C VAL A 1118 65.14 12.97 43.05
N TYR A 1119 64.61 13.76 43.97
CA TYR A 1119 64.48 13.43 45.38
C TYR A 1119 62.99 13.34 45.72
N ALA A 1120 62.49 12.12 45.90
CA ALA A 1120 61.08 11.86 46.23
C ALA A 1120 60.88 11.85 47.75
N VAL A 1121 59.86 12.54 48.24
CA VAL A 1121 59.45 12.51 49.66
C VAL A 1121 57.94 12.35 49.77
N PRO A 1122 57.39 11.80 50.88
CA PRO A 1122 55.95 11.75 51.08
C PRO A 1122 55.32 13.14 50.87
N LYS A 1123 54.20 13.21 50.15
CA LYS A 1123 53.56 14.49 49.82
C LYS A 1123 53.26 15.30 51.08
N GLY A 1124 53.56 16.61 51.03
CA GLY A 1124 53.39 17.53 52.15
C GLY A 1124 54.54 17.53 53.17
N THR A 1125 55.62 16.78 52.93
CA THR A 1125 56.80 16.81 53.79
C THR A 1125 57.44 18.21 53.80
N ASN A 1126 57.61 18.79 54.98
CA ASN A 1126 58.22 20.11 55.15
C ASN A 1126 59.75 20.03 55.26
N LEU A 1127 60.44 20.07 54.12
CA LEU A 1127 61.91 20.00 54.05
C LEU A 1127 62.60 21.22 54.68
N GLU A 1128 61.98 22.41 54.66
CA GLU A 1128 62.53 23.60 55.32
C GLU A 1128 62.61 23.45 56.84
N ARG A 1129 61.68 22.70 57.43
CA ARG A 1129 61.73 22.35 58.84
C ARG A 1129 62.82 21.31 59.11
N LEU A 1130 62.85 20.24 58.31
CA LEU A 1130 63.83 19.14 58.47
C LEU A 1130 65.29 19.60 58.34
N THR A 1131 65.56 20.55 57.44
CA THR A 1131 66.90 21.16 57.28
C THR A 1131 67.36 21.97 58.49
N ARG A 1132 66.44 22.43 59.36
CA ARG A 1132 66.78 23.11 60.62
C ARG A 1132 67.00 22.13 61.78
N GLU A 1133 66.42 20.94 61.69
CA GLU A 1133 66.48 19.91 62.73
C GLU A 1133 67.63 18.92 62.49
N THR A 1134 68.02 18.68 61.24
CA THR A 1134 69.06 17.70 60.83
C THR A 1134 69.81 18.16 59.57
N LEU A 1135 71.04 17.68 59.37
CA LEU A 1135 71.78 17.90 58.11
C LEU A 1135 71.07 17.13 56.99
N LEU A 1136 70.52 17.86 56.01
CA LEU A 1136 69.84 17.29 54.85
C LEU A 1136 70.81 17.26 53.67
N ASP A 1137 71.50 16.14 53.48
CA ASP A 1137 72.29 15.86 52.29
C ASP A 1137 71.51 14.96 51.31
N ASP A 1138 72.06 14.74 50.11
CA ASP A 1138 71.43 13.93 49.06
C ASP A 1138 71.17 12.46 49.46
N LYS A 1139 71.71 12.01 50.61
CA LYS A 1139 71.54 10.66 51.16
C LYS A 1139 70.62 10.64 52.38
N ALA A 1140 69.96 11.75 52.70
CA ALA A 1140 69.09 11.84 53.85
C ALA A 1140 67.97 10.78 53.79
N PRO A 1141 67.66 10.09 54.91
CA PRO A 1141 66.71 8.98 54.94
C PRO A 1141 65.25 9.39 54.66
N VAL A 1142 64.97 10.70 54.59
CA VAL A 1142 63.68 11.23 54.17
C VAL A 1142 63.40 10.97 52.68
N PHE A 1143 64.46 10.83 51.87
CA PHE A 1143 64.35 10.58 50.44
C PHE A 1143 64.07 9.10 50.15
N LEU A 1144 63.00 8.86 49.40
CA LEU A 1144 62.54 7.54 49.02
C LEU A 1144 63.31 7.06 47.79
N GLN A 1145 64.32 6.21 48.01
CA GLN A 1145 65.25 5.75 46.96
C GLN A 1145 65.04 4.28 46.55
N ASP A 1146 64.60 3.40 47.45
CA ASP A 1146 64.48 1.96 47.18
C ASP A 1146 63.14 1.55 46.53
N GLY A 1147 62.91 2.01 45.31
CA GLY A 1147 61.63 1.81 44.62
C GLY A 1147 61.53 2.50 43.28
N TYR A 1148 60.29 2.82 42.91
CA TYR A 1148 59.92 3.42 41.64
C TYR A 1148 59.08 4.67 41.83
N ILE A 1149 59.33 5.70 41.03
CA ILE A 1149 58.50 6.89 40.89
C ILE A 1149 57.56 6.69 39.71
N VAL A 1150 56.26 6.59 39.98
CA VAL A 1150 55.21 6.46 38.98
C VAL A 1150 54.74 7.84 38.53
N VAL A 1151 54.75 8.06 37.22
CA VAL A 1151 54.13 9.23 36.59
C VAL A 1151 52.71 8.86 36.17
N ASN A 1152 51.74 9.65 36.63
CA ASN A 1152 50.33 9.50 36.31
C ASN A 1152 49.81 10.75 35.57
N PHE A 1153 49.10 10.58 34.47
CA PHE A 1153 48.59 11.66 33.62
C PHE A 1153 47.07 11.78 33.68
N ASN A 1154 46.60 13.00 33.93
CA ASN A 1154 45.25 13.43 33.57
C ASN A 1154 45.30 14.20 32.23
N LEU A 1155 44.43 13.84 31.28
CA LEU A 1155 44.39 14.43 29.93
C LEU A 1155 43.03 15.08 29.65
N GLU A 1156 43.06 16.30 29.15
CA GLU A 1156 41.87 17.09 28.85
C GLU A 1156 42.06 17.89 27.56
N THR A 1157 41.03 17.97 26.71
CA THR A 1157 41.09 18.82 25.52
C THR A 1157 40.72 20.27 25.84
N LEU A 1158 41.38 21.19 25.14
CA LEU A 1158 41.15 22.63 25.23
C LEU A 1158 40.75 23.12 23.84
N GLN A 1159 39.57 23.70 23.73
CA GLN A 1159 39.17 24.46 22.55
C GLN A 1159 39.45 25.94 22.77
N ASN A 1160 39.97 26.62 21.75
CA ASN A 1160 40.31 28.06 21.80
C ASN A 1160 41.22 28.43 22.99
N GLY A 1161 42.08 27.51 23.44
CA GLY A 1161 42.99 27.71 24.56
C GLY A 1161 42.32 27.87 25.93
N ASN A 1162 41.03 27.53 26.08
CA ASN A 1162 40.29 27.74 27.33
C ASN A 1162 40.65 26.70 28.40
N THR A 1163 41.54 27.06 29.32
CA THR A 1163 41.96 26.20 30.45
C THR A 1163 40.98 26.17 31.62
N LEU A 1164 39.99 27.07 31.67
CA LEU A 1164 39.00 27.14 32.76
C LEU A 1164 37.82 26.17 32.53
N ALA A 1165 37.55 25.82 31.28
CA ALA A 1165 36.48 24.91 30.90
C ALA A 1165 36.98 23.95 29.81
N PRO A 1166 37.65 22.85 30.20
CA PRO A 1166 38.07 21.82 29.26
C PRO A 1166 36.88 21.23 28.50
N HIS A 1167 37.08 20.85 27.24
CA HIS A 1167 36.01 20.37 26.38
C HIS A 1167 35.68 18.89 26.64
N LEU A 1168 36.68 18.01 26.48
CA LEU A 1168 36.60 16.56 26.73
C LEU A 1168 37.62 16.13 27.79
N GLN A 1169 37.32 15.06 28.53
CA GLN A 1169 38.23 14.48 29.53
C GLN A 1169 38.44 12.98 29.29
N TYR A 1170 39.69 12.53 29.41
CA TYR A 1170 40.04 11.11 29.21
C TYR A 1170 39.65 10.22 30.40
N MET A 1171 39.75 10.76 31.62
CA MET A 1171 39.61 9.97 32.86
C MET A 1171 38.43 10.41 33.73
N HIS A 1172 38.19 11.71 33.85
CA HIS A 1172 37.27 12.29 34.83
C HIS A 1172 36.00 12.90 34.20
N ALA A 1173 35.64 12.48 32.98
CA ALA A 1173 34.35 12.87 32.41
C ALA A 1173 33.19 12.28 33.26
N PRO A 1174 32.08 13.01 33.45
CA PRO A 1174 31.01 12.56 34.35
C PRO A 1174 30.32 11.25 33.94
N LEU A 1175 30.27 10.96 32.63
CA LEU A 1175 29.55 9.80 32.08
C LEU A 1175 30.48 8.67 31.63
N MET A 1176 31.79 8.91 31.51
CA MET A 1176 32.70 7.86 31.03
C MET A 1176 34.16 8.04 31.46
N ASN A 1177 34.93 6.95 31.34
CA ASN A 1177 36.38 6.93 31.54
C ASN A 1177 37.03 6.13 30.40
N GLN A 1178 37.76 6.83 29.53
CA GLN A 1178 38.38 6.27 28.33
C GLN A 1178 39.57 5.36 28.66
N TRP A 1179 40.29 5.57 29.78
CA TRP A 1179 41.33 4.63 30.24
C TRP A 1179 40.74 3.23 30.44
N LYS A 1180 39.59 3.16 31.11
CA LYS A 1180 38.91 1.89 31.36
C LYS A 1180 38.32 1.28 30.09
N LEU A 1181 37.71 2.10 29.23
CA LEU A 1181 37.12 1.63 27.97
C LEU A 1181 38.18 1.00 27.06
N GLU A 1182 39.36 1.59 26.98
CA GLU A 1182 40.51 1.05 26.22
C GLU A 1182 41.21 -0.13 26.91
N GLY A 1183 40.68 -0.60 28.04
CA GLY A 1183 41.13 -1.84 28.69
C GLY A 1183 42.34 -1.68 29.61
N PHE A 1184 42.53 -0.51 30.23
CA PHE A 1184 43.60 -0.32 31.23
C PHE A 1184 43.44 -1.32 32.39
N ASN A 1185 44.53 -2.01 32.74
CA ASN A 1185 44.54 -3.00 33.82
C ASN A 1185 45.03 -2.38 35.13
N GLY A 1186 44.16 -2.32 36.14
CA GLY A 1186 44.45 -1.77 37.47
C GLY A 1186 45.22 -2.70 38.43
N SER A 1187 45.46 -3.96 38.06
CA SER A 1187 46.25 -4.89 38.87
C SER A 1187 46.91 -5.97 38.00
N PRO A 1188 47.81 -5.60 37.08
CA PRO A 1188 48.50 -6.59 36.26
C PRO A 1188 49.40 -7.44 37.16
N ALA A 1189 49.25 -8.75 37.09
CA ALA A 1189 50.22 -9.67 37.66
C ALA A 1189 51.49 -9.63 36.79
N ASP A 1190 52.67 -9.66 37.39
CA ASP A 1190 53.88 -10.01 36.66
C ASP A 1190 54.07 -11.53 36.57
N GLU A 1191 55.13 -11.95 35.87
CA GLU A 1191 55.45 -13.37 35.69
C GLU A 1191 55.84 -14.09 37.00
N GLN A 1192 56.09 -13.36 38.09
CA GLN A 1192 56.36 -13.90 39.43
C GLN A 1192 55.10 -13.94 40.31
N GLY A 1193 53.95 -13.50 39.77
CA GLY A 1193 52.67 -13.45 40.48
C GLY A 1193 52.50 -12.23 41.38
N ILE A 1194 53.44 -11.29 41.41
CA ILE A 1194 53.31 -10.03 42.15
C ILE A 1194 52.31 -9.14 41.43
N ARG A 1195 51.35 -8.61 42.18
CA ARG A 1195 50.30 -7.71 41.68
C ARG A 1195 50.70 -6.27 41.96
N TRP A 1196 50.92 -5.52 40.90
CA TRP A 1196 51.25 -4.10 41.00
C TRP A 1196 49.98 -3.25 41.14
N GLN A 1197 49.95 -2.34 42.12
CA GLN A 1197 48.83 -1.42 42.31
C GLN A 1197 48.90 -0.26 41.31
N THR A 1198 48.38 -0.48 40.11
CA THR A 1198 48.27 0.55 39.06
C THR A 1198 46.92 1.29 39.17
N ARG A 1199 46.89 2.52 38.65
CA ARG A 1199 45.66 3.33 38.55
C ARG A 1199 45.57 3.95 37.16
N ASP A 1200 44.35 4.20 36.71
CA ASP A 1200 44.09 4.93 35.47
C ASP A 1200 44.97 6.18 35.40
N GLY A 1201 45.61 6.39 34.24
CA GLY A 1201 46.58 7.47 34.06
C GLY A 1201 48.02 7.09 34.30
N ASP A 1202 48.35 5.94 34.91
CA ASP A 1202 49.75 5.55 35.08
C ASP A 1202 50.39 5.28 33.70
N VAL A 1203 51.47 6.02 33.40
CA VAL A 1203 52.13 5.93 32.07
C VAL A 1203 53.50 5.28 32.15
N VAL A 1204 54.37 5.72 33.07
CA VAL A 1204 55.77 5.26 33.16
C VAL A 1204 56.22 5.22 34.61
N TRP A 1205 56.98 4.19 34.95
CA TRP A 1205 57.66 4.03 36.23
C TRP A 1205 59.14 4.31 36.02
N TYR A 1206 59.67 5.23 36.83
CA TYR A 1206 61.08 5.58 36.87
C TYR A 1206 61.77 4.90 38.04
N HIS A 1207 63.01 4.45 37.89
CA HIS A 1207 63.85 4.07 39.03
C HIS A 1207 64.01 5.27 39.98
N ALA A 1208 63.81 5.07 41.28
CA ALA A 1208 64.03 6.11 42.28
C ALA A 1208 65.52 6.23 42.70
N ASP A 1209 66.32 5.22 42.38
CA ASP A 1209 67.74 5.08 42.73
C ASP A 1209 68.71 5.18 41.52
N GLN A 1210 68.21 5.34 40.29
CA GLN A 1210 69.04 5.37 39.08
C GLN A 1210 68.75 6.57 38.20
N SER A 1211 69.81 7.21 37.71
CA SER A 1211 69.80 8.42 36.91
C SER A 1211 70.39 8.18 35.53
N SER A 1212 69.93 8.93 34.53
CA SER A 1212 70.56 8.97 33.22
C SER A 1212 72.02 9.43 33.29
N ARG A 1213 72.42 10.14 34.36
CA ARG A 1213 73.83 10.54 34.57
C ARG A 1213 74.75 9.36 34.81
N ASP A 1214 74.24 8.27 35.39
CA ASP A 1214 75.03 7.07 35.69
C ASP A 1214 75.58 6.41 34.42
N ASP A 1215 74.91 6.62 33.28
CA ASP A 1215 75.32 6.06 31.97
C ASP A 1215 76.41 6.89 31.27
N PHE A 1216 76.69 8.11 31.73
CA PHE A 1216 77.66 9.03 31.11
C PHE A 1216 78.77 9.51 32.05
N GLN A 1217 78.78 9.06 33.31
CA GLN A 1217 79.94 9.28 34.18
C GLN A 1217 81.09 8.37 33.71
N ALA A 1218 82.18 8.98 33.23
CA ALA A 1218 83.42 8.26 32.97
C ALA A 1218 83.90 7.65 34.30
N GLN A 1219 84.03 6.32 34.36
CA GLN A 1219 84.72 5.65 35.46
C GLN A 1219 86.16 6.19 35.50
N VAL A 1220 86.42 7.15 36.39
CA VAL A 1220 87.77 7.41 36.87
C VAL A 1220 87.95 6.49 38.07
N PRO A 1221 88.78 5.42 37.96
CA PRO A 1221 89.08 4.60 39.13
C PRO A 1221 89.92 5.45 40.09
N HIS A 1222 89.47 5.57 41.33
CA HIS A 1222 90.32 5.95 42.45
C HIS A 1222 90.67 4.71 43.26
#